data_AF-A0ABD3WDS5-F1
#
_entry.id   AF-A0ABD3WDS5-F1
#
_cell.length_a   1.000
_cell.length_b   1.000
_cell.length_c   1.000
_cell.angle_alpha   90.00
_cell.angle_beta   90.00
_cell.angle_gamma   90.00
#
_symmetry.space_group_name_H-M   'P 1'
#
loop_
_entity.id
_entity.type
_entity.pdbx_description
1 polymer ?
#
loop_
_entity_poly.entity_id
_entity_poly.type
_entity_poly.pdbx_seq_one_letter_code
_entity_poly.pdbx_strand_id
1 'polypeptide(L)'
;MADSAKRDKIAAARKKLKKFQKAGGRSASKSRESTSSPKPKASKTSSNNSDYSDEMNTVTHISSHEYNEHICSDNEELAIHSESQAHIPTPGNIDGIPEETIRTTASTESLQQLSRQINGLLAETDAVIDDRENSSVAELERRNRELAALLERHSQANEQLNIQVQQLREHTHAVHQQLEKERELFTDRLKKEVGPLKEQLQVHIQTIGILVAEKTELQSHLSQSQKIADERFNEIEELSGRLKASRQRLGELERSLSTSVNSGQQFEKSSKDSAKEVDRLKLELYKSNKSLEELKQQTSELQEKLHSKSIESANLQQTASDLKGRLEMAEVYAQQLSNQNEHSQESLQIVEQLQKERDQLSSQVHQLSEILQQVTAERDQLSSQYKDYMEQLQYQNSQLSQQISTLTEEREQLINRQHALESSVQKLQQQIEESDSQKTEFEESVKSSTLQESRRLQEEYDELHHRHEAQIRDNTQLSRLLEEKEERISDLESRIEQMGEEAGDKTQLLESIQSDKTALSRALTQNRELKVQLAELQNGFVKLSNDNMELLTKLQTEEHSSKELMASLARQEDEIKKDREALALKEIEINKLQQTTHDAMKEKLQREQIQDRLRHFEAQAQLVDTLQKELQSAQDMVDALTTQNSELRTMLIKATEPKKSDQQEENSHREDVIDSLQATITQLESERNQMFQNLKEQRNLSDQLGIKIADLQEELVQASTPSSSEKISRREYEQVKQAMEMIQDKYTRVMRDKAELSDKAEQLEHIVLQLQGETDTIGEYISLYHHQRALLQQREIQKNEYIAQLARDREQMQDKLGELQVLVMQLMGEKKILHSYQKESQRPASPDSFMIQPHLHKHSHAHAHSHMANGHKHCKDEEWPDYTSSESDVESEVEAIVGGKEHDAYFESPDSTDNTEHENIIQATKEAPATHEVKDSTANKILNLLSEIGHSNLVDRSGFAENNFHPCKFCRGSLQVL
;
A
#
# COMPACT_ATOMS: atom_id res chain seq x y z
N MET A 1 -3.08 -3.41 41.14
CA MET A 1 -2.28 -2.47 41.98
C MET A 1 -0.76 -2.52 41.70
N ALA A 2 -0.15 -3.67 41.38
CA ALA A 2 1.31 -3.80 41.22
C ALA A 2 1.95 -2.82 40.21
N ASP A 3 1.29 -2.53 39.08
CA ASP A 3 1.86 -1.65 38.04
C ASP A 3 1.91 -0.16 38.41
N SER A 4 1.06 0.32 39.34
CA SER A 4 1.21 1.68 39.87
C SER A 4 2.54 1.79 40.62
N ALA A 5 2.78 0.88 41.57
CA ALA A 5 4.02 0.86 42.34
C ALA A 5 5.27 0.70 41.46
N LYS A 6 5.18 0.02 40.30
CA LYS A 6 6.25 -0.07 39.31
C LYS A 6 6.48 1.25 38.57
N ARG A 7 5.40 1.92 38.12
CA ARG A 7 5.47 3.26 37.49
C ARG A 7 5.99 4.32 38.45
N ASP A 8 5.54 4.32 39.70
CA ASP A 8 5.97 5.28 40.74
C ASP A 8 7.44 5.08 41.12
N LYS A 9 7.92 3.84 41.21
CA LYS A 9 9.35 3.54 41.40
C LYS A 9 10.20 4.01 40.22
N ILE A 10 9.74 3.85 38.97
CA ILE A 10 10.43 4.33 37.76
C ILE A 10 10.44 5.87 37.71
N ALA A 11 9.33 6.53 38.07
CA ALA A 11 9.24 7.98 38.17
C ALA A 11 10.17 8.54 39.26
N ALA A 12 10.21 7.89 40.44
CA ALA A 12 11.14 8.24 41.53
C ALA A 12 12.61 8.04 41.12
N ALA A 13 12.93 6.95 40.41
CA ALA A 13 14.27 6.71 39.87
C ALA A 13 14.69 7.79 38.86
N ARG A 14 13.82 8.15 37.90
CA ARG A 14 14.05 9.26 36.96
C ARG A 14 14.22 10.61 37.68
N LYS A 15 13.45 10.86 38.74
CA LYS A 15 13.55 12.08 39.55
C LYS A 15 14.85 12.13 40.39
N LYS A 16 15.37 10.98 40.86
CA LYS A 16 16.70 10.87 41.48
C LYS A 16 17.83 11.05 40.45
N LEU A 17 17.74 10.43 39.27
CA LEU A 17 18.72 10.59 38.18
C LEU A 17 18.84 12.06 37.76
N LYS A 18 17.71 12.76 37.59
CA LYS A 18 17.66 14.19 37.23
C LYS A 18 18.15 15.13 38.35
N LYS A 19 18.14 14.68 39.62
CA LYS A 19 18.81 15.37 40.74
C LYS A 19 20.32 15.12 40.73
N PHE A 20 20.78 13.90 40.44
CA PHE A 20 22.20 13.57 40.32
C PHE A 20 22.88 14.34 39.17
N GLN A 21 22.26 14.37 37.98
CA GLN A 21 22.77 15.12 36.83
C GLN A 21 22.81 16.64 37.06
N LYS A 22 21.94 17.19 37.91
CA LYS A 22 21.99 18.61 38.31
C LYS A 22 22.96 18.92 39.46
N ALA A 23 23.52 17.90 40.12
CA ALA A 23 24.47 18.06 41.22
C ALA A 23 25.93 17.79 40.82
N GLY A 24 26.19 17.14 39.67
CA GLY A 24 27.52 16.80 39.18
C GLY A 24 28.29 17.95 38.48
N GLY A 25 28.02 19.21 38.83
CA GLY A 25 28.45 20.39 38.07
C GLY A 25 29.40 21.34 38.81
N ARG A 26 30.68 20.97 38.91
CA ARG A 26 31.87 21.80 39.24
C ARG A 26 32.06 22.37 40.66
N SER A 27 33.10 21.87 41.33
CA SER A 27 34.09 22.63 42.11
C SER A 27 35.34 21.75 42.33
N ALA A 28 36.59 22.22 42.46
CA ALA A 28 37.24 23.47 42.05
C ALA A 28 38.77 23.30 42.20
N SER A 29 39.58 24.04 41.44
CA SER A 29 40.95 24.40 41.85
C SER A 29 41.29 25.81 41.35
N LYS A 30 42.18 26.49 42.08
CA LYS A 30 42.31 27.97 42.09
C LYS A 30 43.32 28.49 41.06
N SER A 31 43.09 29.69 40.53
CA SER A 31 43.93 30.86 40.89
C SER A 31 43.36 32.19 40.38
N ARG A 32 43.67 33.24 41.14
CA ARG A 32 43.69 34.71 40.91
C ARG A 32 43.02 35.32 39.66
N GLU A 33 42.43 36.52 39.65
CA GLU A 33 42.00 37.58 40.59
C GLU A 33 42.07 38.92 39.79
N SER A 34 41.16 39.86 40.08
CA SER A 34 41.18 41.31 39.73
C SER A 34 40.54 41.85 38.41
N THR A 35 39.58 42.76 38.63
CA THR A 35 39.24 44.03 37.91
C THR A 35 38.21 44.14 36.77
N SER A 36 37.30 45.14 36.95
CA SER A 36 36.45 45.92 36.01
C SER A 36 35.64 45.20 34.91
N SER A 37 34.29 45.23 34.83
CA SER A 37 33.32 46.37 34.82
C SER A 37 33.42 47.33 33.61
N PRO A 38 32.30 47.89 33.07
CA PRO A 38 31.08 47.20 32.64
C PRO A 38 30.38 47.79 31.38
N LYS A 39 29.79 46.93 30.50
CA LYS A 39 28.56 47.21 29.69
C LYS A 39 28.61 48.37 28.65
N PRO A 40 27.54 48.65 27.85
CA PRO A 40 26.52 47.75 27.25
C PRO A 40 26.14 48.07 25.78
N LYS A 41 25.31 47.18 25.17
CA LYS A 41 24.24 47.50 24.16
C LYS A 41 24.69 48.00 22.76
N ALA A 42 23.96 47.74 21.66
CA ALA A 42 22.73 46.97 21.42
C ALA A 42 22.59 46.64 19.92
N SER A 43 21.64 45.75 19.57
CA SER A 43 20.78 45.77 18.34
C SER A 43 21.45 45.76 16.94
N LYS A 44 20.88 45.19 15.88
CA LYS A 44 19.61 44.49 15.59
C LYS A 44 19.74 43.98 14.13
N THR A 45 18.97 42.95 13.73
CA THR A 45 18.49 42.69 12.33
C THR A 45 19.56 42.52 11.22
N SER A 46 19.32 41.87 10.07
CA SER A 46 18.35 40.87 9.59
C SER A 46 18.77 40.48 8.16
N SER A 47 18.28 39.35 7.62
CA SER A 47 18.12 39.07 6.16
C SER A 47 19.38 39.12 5.26
N ASN A 48 19.44 38.51 4.06
CA ASN A 48 18.78 37.33 3.48
C ASN A 48 19.67 36.88 2.28
N ASN A 49 19.57 35.59 1.94
CA ASN A 49 19.76 34.90 0.65
C ASN A 49 20.48 35.57 -0.55
N SER A 50 21.15 34.70 -1.33
CA SER A 50 21.24 34.68 -2.82
C SER A 50 22.02 35.84 -3.49
N ASP A 51 22.69 35.69 -4.63
CA ASP A 51 22.80 34.57 -5.60
C ASP A 51 24.00 34.86 -6.56
N TYR A 52 24.40 33.88 -7.40
CA TYR A 52 24.98 34.01 -8.78
C TYR A 52 26.13 35.03 -9.10
N SER A 53 27.14 34.81 -9.95
CA SER A 53 27.57 33.72 -10.88
C SER A 53 29.09 33.84 -11.18
N ASP A 54 29.63 32.89 -11.98
CA ASP A 54 30.72 33.02 -12.99
C ASP A 54 32.12 33.54 -12.55
N GLU A 55 33.27 32.99 -12.99
CA GLU A 55 33.59 32.62 -14.38
C GLU A 55 34.84 31.67 -14.49
N MET A 56 34.87 30.88 -15.58
CA MET A 56 35.99 30.18 -16.27
C MET A 56 37.26 29.60 -15.55
N ASN A 57 37.44 28.29 -15.78
CA ASN A 57 38.66 27.59 -16.24
C ASN A 57 40.07 28.10 -15.79
N THR A 58 40.81 27.25 -15.06
CA THR A 58 42.01 26.59 -15.64
C THR A 58 42.49 25.37 -14.83
N VAL A 59 43.35 24.59 -15.47
CA VAL A 59 43.78 23.22 -15.10
C VAL A 59 44.84 23.20 -13.99
N THR A 60 44.89 22.06 -13.27
CA THR A 60 45.99 21.49 -12.46
C THR A 60 46.26 21.92 -11.01
N HIS A 61 46.59 20.86 -10.26
CA HIS A 61 47.36 20.76 -9.00
C HIS A 61 46.69 21.10 -7.65
N ILE A 62 46.34 20.01 -6.97
CA ILE A 62 46.15 19.93 -5.52
C ILE A 62 47.48 20.23 -4.82
N SER A 63 47.44 21.15 -3.85
CA SER A 63 48.44 21.25 -2.79
C SER A 63 47.71 21.47 -1.47
N SER A 64 47.86 20.52 -0.55
CA SER A 64 47.39 20.61 0.82
C SER A 64 48.51 21.17 1.70
N HIS A 65 48.25 22.29 2.36
CA HIS A 65 49.01 22.76 3.51
C HIS A 65 48.09 22.69 4.73
N GLU A 66 48.52 22.01 5.80
CA GLU A 66 48.62 22.59 7.15
C GLU A 66 49.32 21.60 8.12
N TYR A 67 50.48 22.04 8.62
CA TYR A 67 51.11 21.79 9.93
C TYR A 67 51.31 20.36 10.52
N ASN A 68 52.58 19.93 10.48
CA ASN A 68 53.28 19.23 11.58
C ASN A 68 53.22 20.08 12.89
N GLU A 69 53.52 19.61 14.11
CA GLU A 69 54.59 18.76 14.67
C GLU A 69 54.13 18.23 16.05
N HIS A 70 54.74 17.31 16.82
CA HIS A 70 55.75 16.23 16.69
C HIS A 70 55.50 15.33 17.94
N ILE A 71 55.76 14.03 17.98
CA ILE A 71 57.02 13.35 18.43
C ILE A 71 56.63 11.85 18.51
N CYS A 72 57.46 10.83 18.27
CA CYS A 72 58.44 10.50 17.23
C CYS A 72 58.89 9.05 17.51
N SER A 73 58.92 8.15 16.52
CA SER A 73 59.78 6.95 16.56
C SER A 73 59.93 6.38 15.15
N ASP A 74 61.17 6.18 14.72
CA ASP A 74 61.50 5.95 13.32
C ASP A 74 61.34 4.48 12.88
N ASN A 75 60.96 4.34 11.62
CA ASN A 75 61.15 3.16 10.77
C ASN A 75 61.79 3.70 9.49
N GLU A 76 62.82 3.04 8.94
CA GLU A 76 63.04 3.06 7.49
C GLU A 76 63.89 1.87 7.04
N GLU A 77 63.27 0.97 6.28
CA GLU A 77 63.93 0.30 5.17
C GLU A 77 63.86 1.25 3.97
N LEU A 78 64.88 1.27 3.10
CA LEU A 78 64.67 1.23 1.65
C LEU A 78 66.00 1.02 0.91
N ALA A 79 65.92 0.22 -0.16
CA ALA A 79 66.96 0.12 -1.19
C ALA A 79 66.54 0.94 -2.43
N ILE A 80 67.50 1.35 -3.26
CA ILE A 80 67.37 1.45 -4.73
C ILE A 80 68.75 1.61 -5.38
N HIS A 81 68.82 1.27 -6.67
CA HIS A 81 70.03 1.11 -7.48
C HIS A 81 70.74 2.41 -7.92
N SER A 82 72.07 2.31 -8.01
CA SER A 82 72.94 2.59 -9.17
C SER A 82 72.53 3.64 -10.22
N GLU A 83 73.38 4.66 -10.44
CA GLU A 83 74.24 4.75 -11.65
C GLU A 83 75.31 5.86 -11.53
N SER A 84 76.28 5.90 -12.44
CA SER A 84 77.56 6.65 -12.31
C SER A 84 77.68 7.88 -13.22
N GLN A 85 78.33 8.96 -12.76
CA GLN A 85 79.41 9.62 -13.55
C GLN A 85 80.25 10.70 -12.80
N ALA A 86 81.57 10.48 -12.83
CA ALA A 86 82.66 11.42 -13.11
C ALA A 86 83.10 12.60 -12.17
N HIS A 87 84.44 12.67 -12.00
CA HIS A 87 85.33 13.82 -11.71
C HIS A 87 85.49 14.42 -10.28
N ILE A 88 86.44 13.86 -9.51
CA ILE A 88 87.80 14.41 -9.21
C ILE A 88 87.83 15.93 -8.86
N PRO A 89 88.35 16.35 -7.66
CA PRO A 89 89.81 16.29 -7.47
C PRO A 89 90.40 16.05 -6.06
N THR A 90 91.65 15.51 -6.10
CA THR A 90 92.77 15.59 -5.13
C THR A 90 92.61 15.10 -3.68
N PRO A 91 93.36 14.04 -3.28
CA PRO A 91 93.71 13.77 -1.89
C PRO A 91 95.05 14.42 -1.49
N GLY A 92 95.16 14.75 -0.21
CA GLY A 92 96.39 15.12 0.49
C GLY A 92 96.07 15.33 1.97
N ASN A 93 96.96 15.09 2.92
CA ASN A 93 98.32 14.54 2.86
C ASN A 93 98.72 14.07 4.29
N ILE A 94 99.93 13.52 4.45
CA ILE A 94 100.70 13.46 5.73
C ILE A 94 100.33 12.35 6.74
N ASP A 95 101.17 11.30 6.67
CA ASP A 95 101.94 10.64 7.74
C ASP A 95 101.25 9.90 8.93
N GLY A 96 101.80 8.78 9.44
CA GLY A 96 103.14 8.23 9.18
C GLY A 96 103.28 6.70 9.33
N ILE A 97 103.81 6.07 8.27
CA ILE A 97 105.08 5.32 8.19
C ILE A 97 105.83 5.09 9.54
N PRO A 98 106.51 3.93 9.78
CA PRO A 98 107.16 3.10 8.75
C PRO A 98 106.87 1.58 8.74
N GLU A 99 106.73 1.05 7.53
CA GLU A 99 107.42 -0.21 7.17
C GLU A 99 108.94 0.02 7.23
N GLU A 100 109.67 -0.80 7.98
CA GLU A 100 111.12 -0.63 8.07
C GLU A 100 111.86 -1.36 6.95
N THR A 101 112.43 -0.57 6.03
CA THR A 101 113.23 -1.07 4.91
C THR A 101 114.62 -1.51 5.39
N ILE A 102 114.86 -2.82 5.50
CA ILE A 102 116.22 -3.35 5.74
C ILE A 102 116.76 -4.02 4.46
N ARG A 103 117.45 -3.19 3.67
CA ARG A 103 118.78 -3.44 3.07
C ARG A 103 119.11 -4.92 2.81
N THR A 104 119.21 -5.43 1.59
CA THR A 104 120.18 -5.01 0.57
C THR A 104 121.47 -4.36 1.10
N THR A 105 122.17 -5.01 2.04
CA THR A 105 123.63 -4.88 2.14
C THR A 105 124.31 -6.06 1.49
N ALA A 106 125.15 -5.77 0.50
CA ALA A 106 126.02 -6.76 -0.10
C ALA A 106 127.00 -7.37 0.92
N SER A 107 127.20 -8.69 0.84
CA SER A 107 128.53 -9.28 1.03
C SER A 107 129.06 -9.75 -0.32
N THR A 108 129.44 -8.76 -1.15
CA THR A 108 130.30 -8.95 -2.34
C THR A 108 131.63 -9.64 -1.99
N GLU A 109 131.94 -9.79 -0.71
CA GLU A 109 133.10 -10.47 -0.17
C GLU A 109 133.10 -11.99 -0.40
N SER A 110 131.97 -12.69 -0.46
CA SER A 110 131.97 -14.14 -0.73
C SER A 110 132.37 -14.47 -2.17
N LEU A 111 131.85 -13.71 -3.15
CA LEU A 111 132.23 -13.80 -4.55
C LEU A 111 133.62 -13.19 -4.83
N GLN A 112 134.08 -12.19 -4.07
CA GLN A 112 135.45 -11.68 -4.18
C GLN A 112 136.51 -12.53 -3.45
N GLN A 113 136.16 -13.28 -2.41
CA GLN A 113 137.06 -14.28 -1.82
C GLN A 113 137.23 -15.48 -2.75
N LEU A 114 136.16 -15.98 -3.38
CA LEU A 114 136.26 -17.00 -4.42
C LEU A 114 137.08 -16.53 -5.63
N SER A 115 136.93 -15.27 -6.07
CA SER A 115 137.75 -14.73 -7.17
C SER A 115 139.22 -14.44 -6.78
N ARG A 116 139.54 -14.28 -5.48
CA ARG A 116 140.92 -14.08 -4.98
C ARG A 116 141.63 -15.40 -4.65
N GLN A 117 140.91 -16.46 -4.29
CA GLN A 117 141.51 -17.79 -4.11
C GLN A 117 141.70 -18.56 -5.42
N ILE A 118 140.94 -18.25 -6.48
CA ILE A 118 141.10 -18.87 -7.82
C ILE A 118 142.24 -18.22 -8.64
N ASN A 119 142.66 -16.99 -8.32
CA ASN A 119 143.77 -16.30 -9.00
C ASN A 119 145.13 -16.38 -8.27
N GLY A 120 145.24 -17.18 -7.19
CA GLY A 120 146.44 -17.27 -6.35
C GLY A 120 147.27 -18.56 -6.48
N LEU A 121 146.84 -19.52 -7.31
CA LEU A 121 147.50 -20.83 -7.49
C LEU A 121 147.66 -21.21 -8.98
N LEU A 122 147.82 -20.20 -9.85
CA LEU A 122 148.10 -20.34 -11.28
C LEU A 122 149.23 -19.40 -11.75
N ALA A 123 150.16 -19.04 -10.87
CA ALA A 123 151.26 -18.12 -11.15
C ALA A 123 152.56 -18.47 -10.40
N GLU A 124 153.13 -19.63 -10.72
CA GLU A 124 154.57 -19.90 -10.86
C GLU A 124 154.65 -21.36 -11.39
N THR A 125 154.91 -21.64 -12.68
CA THR A 125 156.20 -21.52 -13.39
C THR A 125 157.36 -22.06 -12.54
N ASP A 126 158.18 -23.01 -12.96
CA ASP A 126 158.28 -23.72 -14.23
C ASP A 126 159.39 -24.81 -14.07
N ALA A 127 159.66 -25.54 -15.14
CA ALA A 127 160.99 -26.06 -15.48
C ALA A 127 161.65 -27.25 -14.72
N VAL A 128 162.42 -27.98 -15.53
CA VAL A 128 163.60 -28.82 -15.22
C VAL A 128 163.35 -30.23 -14.63
N ILE A 129 163.23 -31.15 -15.59
CA ILE A 129 163.88 -32.48 -15.61
C ILE A 129 165.33 -32.38 -15.06
N ASP A 130 165.68 -33.10 -13.97
CA ASP A 130 166.73 -34.14 -13.98
C ASP A 130 166.85 -34.89 -12.62
N ASP A 131 167.56 -36.03 -12.63
CA ASP A 131 167.71 -37.00 -11.52
C ASP A 131 168.38 -36.49 -10.22
N ARG A 132 167.91 -36.99 -9.06
CA ARG A 132 168.70 -37.74 -8.03
C ARG A 132 167.90 -38.10 -6.77
N GLU A 133 168.03 -39.36 -6.33
CA GLU A 133 167.16 -39.98 -5.31
C GLU A 133 167.66 -39.90 -3.84
N ASN A 134 166.75 -40.23 -2.90
CA ASN A 134 167.01 -40.79 -1.55
C ASN A 134 167.22 -39.88 -0.32
N SER A 135 166.72 -38.63 -0.29
CA SER A 135 166.57 -37.86 0.96
C SER A 135 165.15 -37.35 1.27
N SER A 136 164.19 -37.49 0.35
CA SER A 136 162.84 -36.90 0.47
C SER A 136 161.81 -37.73 1.23
N VAL A 137 162.01 -39.05 1.34
CA VAL A 137 160.97 -40.01 1.78
C VAL A 137 160.57 -39.80 3.25
N ALA A 138 161.52 -39.56 4.15
CA ALA A 138 161.23 -39.47 5.59
C ALA A 138 160.43 -38.21 5.99
N GLU A 139 160.66 -37.07 5.34
CA GLU A 139 159.86 -35.86 5.58
C GLU A 139 158.47 -35.97 4.96
N LEU A 140 158.34 -36.62 3.80
CA LEU A 140 157.04 -36.93 3.19
C LEU A 140 156.20 -37.85 4.09
N GLU A 141 156.81 -38.86 4.73
CA GLU A 141 156.10 -39.69 5.71
C GLU A 141 155.60 -38.90 6.92
N ARG A 142 156.43 -38.03 7.49
CA ARG A 142 156.01 -37.19 8.63
C ARG A 142 154.87 -36.25 8.23
N ARG A 143 155.01 -35.57 7.10
CA ARG A 143 153.98 -34.66 6.56
C ARG A 143 152.68 -35.41 6.23
N ASN A 144 152.76 -36.64 5.73
CA ASN A 144 151.58 -37.49 5.51
C ASN A 144 150.88 -37.89 6.82
N ARG A 145 151.63 -38.19 7.90
CA ARG A 145 151.02 -38.47 9.22
C ARG A 145 150.36 -37.23 9.82
N GLU A 146 151.00 -36.05 9.71
CA GLU A 146 150.44 -34.78 10.17
C GLU A 146 149.21 -34.36 9.35
N LEU A 147 149.24 -34.55 8.02
CA LEU A 147 148.07 -34.35 7.13
C LEU A 147 146.94 -35.34 7.42
N ALA A 148 147.25 -36.62 7.70
CA ALA A 148 146.24 -37.61 8.07
C ALA A 148 145.54 -37.24 9.40
N ALA A 149 146.30 -36.82 10.42
CA ALA A 149 145.73 -36.36 11.69
C ALA A 149 144.90 -35.07 11.55
N LEU A 150 145.29 -34.15 10.66
CA LEU A 150 144.48 -32.98 10.32
C LEU A 150 143.21 -33.37 9.54
N LEU A 151 143.29 -34.27 8.57
CA LEU A 151 142.14 -34.82 7.85
C LEU A 151 141.18 -35.54 8.80
N GLU A 152 141.68 -36.33 9.74
CA GLU A 152 140.86 -37.01 10.75
C GLU A 152 140.18 -36.00 11.66
N ARG A 153 140.90 -34.95 12.12
CA ARG A 153 140.32 -33.86 12.92
C ARG A 153 139.27 -33.05 12.15
N HIS A 154 139.49 -32.80 10.85
CA HIS A 154 138.52 -32.17 9.97
C HIS A 154 137.32 -33.09 9.69
N SER A 155 137.52 -34.39 9.57
CA SER A 155 136.44 -35.39 9.43
C SER A 155 135.57 -35.42 10.68
N GLN A 156 136.18 -35.50 11.87
CA GLN A 156 135.48 -35.44 13.16
C GLN A 156 134.73 -34.12 13.34
N ALA A 157 135.32 -32.98 12.93
CA ALA A 157 134.64 -31.68 12.97
C ALA A 157 133.46 -31.60 11.99
N ASN A 158 133.60 -32.11 10.76
CA ASN A 158 132.53 -32.21 9.78
C ASN A 158 131.41 -33.16 10.23
N GLU A 159 131.75 -34.25 10.92
CA GLU A 159 130.78 -35.18 11.49
C GLU A 159 130.01 -34.55 12.66
N GLN A 160 130.70 -33.83 13.56
CA GLN A 160 130.06 -33.02 14.60
C GLN A 160 129.15 -31.91 14.02
N LEU A 161 129.59 -31.23 12.96
CA LEU A 161 128.79 -30.23 12.23
C LEU A 161 127.58 -30.88 11.54
N ASN A 162 127.72 -32.05 10.93
CA ASN A 162 126.59 -32.79 10.34
C ASN A 162 125.58 -33.22 11.41
N ILE A 163 126.04 -33.69 12.58
CA ILE A 163 125.17 -34.01 13.72
C ILE A 163 124.44 -32.75 14.21
N GLN A 164 125.12 -31.61 14.34
CA GLN A 164 124.47 -30.34 14.70
C GLN A 164 123.47 -29.87 13.65
N VAL A 165 123.80 -29.97 12.35
CA VAL A 165 122.89 -29.63 11.24
C VAL A 165 121.68 -30.58 11.23
N GLN A 166 121.87 -31.86 11.53
CA GLN A 166 120.77 -32.82 11.65
C GLN A 166 119.89 -32.51 12.85
N GLN A 167 120.46 -32.25 14.03
CA GLN A 167 119.73 -31.85 15.23
C GLN A 167 118.95 -30.54 15.01
N LEU A 168 119.53 -29.55 14.33
CA LEU A 168 118.85 -28.31 13.96
C LEU A 168 117.74 -28.53 12.94
N ARG A 169 117.91 -29.45 11.98
CA ARG A 169 116.83 -29.85 11.04
C ARG A 169 115.69 -30.56 11.75
N GLU A 170 115.99 -31.51 12.64
CA GLU A 170 115.01 -32.24 13.45
C GLU A 170 114.25 -31.27 14.38
N HIS A 171 114.96 -30.34 15.04
CA HIS A 171 114.34 -29.29 15.85
C HIS A 171 113.46 -28.35 15.01
N THR A 172 113.96 -27.90 13.86
CA THR A 172 113.18 -27.06 12.93
C THR A 172 111.91 -27.78 12.47
N HIS A 173 112.01 -29.07 12.15
CA HIS A 173 110.87 -29.89 11.72
C HIS A 173 109.87 -30.11 12.87
N ALA A 174 110.34 -30.35 14.09
CA ALA A 174 109.49 -30.47 15.27
C ALA A 174 108.72 -29.17 15.58
N VAL A 175 109.38 -28.01 15.47
CA VAL A 175 108.74 -26.70 15.63
C VAL A 175 107.73 -26.42 14.51
N HIS A 176 108.03 -26.81 13.26
CA HIS A 176 107.05 -26.70 12.16
C HIS A 176 105.82 -27.58 12.41
N GLN A 177 106.00 -28.85 12.78
CA GLN A 177 104.88 -29.73 13.13
C GLN A 177 104.06 -29.20 14.31
N GLN A 178 104.71 -28.59 15.31
CA GLN A 178 104.01 -27.98 16.44
C GLN A 178 103.20 -26.75 16.01
N LEU A 179 103.76 -25.91 15.14
CA LEU A 179 103.09 -24.73 14.59
C LEU A 179 101.93 -25.11 13.65
N GLU A 180 102.06 -26.19 12.88
CA GLU A 180 100.96 -26.77 12.10
C GLU A 180 99.85 -27.29 13.01
N LYS A 181 100.18 -28.06 14.07
CA LYS A 181 99.20 -28.54 15.06
C LYS A 181 98.48 -27.40 15.79
N GLU A 182 99.19 -26.35 16.20
CA GLU A 182 98.56 -25.17 16.82
C GLU A 182 97.68 -24.40 15.82
N ARG A 183 98.06 -24.32 14.54
CA ARG A 183 97.18 -23.77 13.49
C ARG A 183 95.93 -24.62 13.29
N GLU A 184 96.05 -25.94 13.19
CA GLU A 184 94.90 -26.85 13.08
C GLU A 184 93.98 -26.69 14.29
N LEU A 185 94.51 -26.80 15.52
CA LEU A 185 93.78 -26.61 16.76
C LEU A 185 93.11 -25.24 16.85
N PHE A 186 93.77 -24.16 16.39
CA PHE A 186 93.17 -22.84 16.33
C PHE A 186 92.02 -22.78 15.32
N THR A 187 92.19 -23.32 14.10
CA THR A 187 91.10 -23.37 13.12
C THR A 187 89.92 -24.23 13.59
N ASP A 188 90.17 -25.29 14.35
CA ASP A 188 89.13 -26.14 14.90
C ASP A 188 88.40 -25.50 16.09
N ARG A 189 89.10 -24.73 16.94
CA ARG A 189 88.45 -23.86 17.94
C ARG A 189 87.57 -22.82 17.24
N LEU A 190 88.11 -22.12 16.24
CA LEU A 190 87.37 -21.12 15.45
C LEU A 190 86.11 -21.73 14.80
N LYS A 191 86.21 -22.91 14.18
CA LYS A 191 85.04 -23.63 13.61
C LYS A 191 84.01 -23.96 14.70
N LYS A 192 84.45 -24.45 15.87
CA LYS A 192 83.57 -24.82 17.00
C LYS A 192 82.88 -23.62 17.65
N GLU A 193 83.49 -22.44 17.63
CA GLU A 193 82.90 -21.21 18.15
C GLU A 193 81.98 -20.53 17.11
N VAL A 194 82.42 -20.47 15.85
CA VAL A 194 81.67 -19.80 14.77
C VAL A 194 80.46 -20.60 14.29
N GLY A 195 80.48 -21.94 14.36
CA GLY A 195 79.36 -22.80 13.96
C GLY A 195 78.07 -22.50 14.73
N PRO A 196 78.05 -22.66 16.07
CA PRO A 196 76.87 -22.38 16.88
C PRO A 196 76.38 -20.93 16.78
N LEU A 197 77.30 -19.96 16.64
CA LEU A 197 76.94 -18.55 16.44
C LEU A 197 76.24 -18.31 15.08
N LYS A 198 76.64 -19.01 14.02
CA LYS A 198 75.95 -18.97 12.72
C LYS A 198 74.59 -19.65 12.77
N GLU A 199 74.47 -20.80 13.44
CA GLU A 199 73.19 -21.48 13.64
C GLU A 199 72.23 -20.61 14.46
N GLN A 200 72.70 -20.00 15.55
CA GLN A 200 71.91 -19.06 16.36
C GLN A 200 71.47 -17.83 15.55
N LEU A 201 72.37 -17.24 14.74
CA LEU A 201 72.03 -16.14 13.85
C LEU A 201 70.97 -16.56 12.81
N GLN A 202 71.06 -17.76 12.24
CA GLN A 202 70.09 -18.28 11.29
C GLN A 202 68.71 -18.50 11.95
N VAL A 203 68.67 -19.04 13.17
CA VAL A 203 67.43 -19.17 13.96
C VAL A 203 66.84 -17.79 14.28
N HIS A 204 67.66 -16.80 14.63
CA HIS A 204 67.18 -15.43 14.87
C HIS A 204 66.63 -14.78 13.60
N ILE A 205 67.29 -14.91 12.45
CA ILE A 205 66.80 -14.43 11.15
C ILE A 205 65.46 -15.08 10.81
N GLN A 206 65.33 -16.41 10.99
CA GLN A 206 64.07 -17.12 10.76
C GLN A 206 62.97 -16.65 11.72
N THR A 207 63.30 -16.47 13.01
CA THR A 207 62.36 -15.98 14.04
C THR A 207 61.86 -14.57 13.72
N ILE A 208 62.76 -13.67 13.32
CA ILE A 208 62.41 -12.31 12.89
C ILE A 208 61.54 -12.38 11.63
N GLY A 209 61.87 -13.23 10.66
CA GLY A 209 61.06 -13.43 9.45
C GLY A 209 59.63 -13.88 9.75
N ILE A 210 59.44 -14.83 10.67
CA ILE A 210 58.11 -15.28 11.12
C ILE A 210 57.37 -14.12 11.82
N LEU A 211 58.02 -13.43 12.77
CA LEU A 211 57.40 -12.30 13.49
C LEU A 211 57.03 -11.13 12.57
N VAL A 212 57.82 -10.86 11.52
CA VAL A 212 57.49 -9.85 10.51
C VAL A 212 56.30 -10.31 9.67
N ALA A 213 56.28 -11.57 9.23
CA ALA A 213 55.14 -12.13 8.50
C ALA A 213 53.85 -12.06 9.33
N GLU A 214 53.86 -12.59 10.56
CA GLU A 214 52.73 -12.52 11.50
C GLU A 214 52.29 -11.07 11.77
N LYS A 215 53.23 -10.14 11.95
CA LYS A 215 52.91 -8.70 12.11
C LYS A 215 52.21 -8.14 10.87
N THR A 216 52.69 -8.46 9.66
CA THR A 216 52.06 -7.98 8.41
C THR A 216 50.68 -8.60 8.17
N GLU A 217 50.49 -9.88 8.51
CA GLU A 217 49.21 -10.58 8.43
C GLU A 217 48.20 -10.00 9.43
N LEU A 218 48.60 -9.82 10.69
CA LEU A 218 47.77 -9.18 11.73
C LEU A 218 47.45 -7.73 11.38
N GLN A 219 48.39 -6.97 10.81
CA GLN A 219 48.15 -5.59 10.37
C GLN A 219 47.19 -5.53 9.18
N SER A 220 47.27 -6.50 8.25
CA SER A 220 46.31 -6.66 7.16
C SER A 220 44.91 -6.97 7.68
N HIS A 221 44.77 -7.97 8.57
CA HIS A 221 43.49 -8.32 9.20
C HIS A 221 42.91 -7.18 10.04
N LEU A 222 43.74 -6.42 10.77
CA LEU A 222 43.30 -5.24 11.51
C LEU A 222 42.75 -4.17 10.57
N SER A 223 43.45 -3.85 9.47
CA SER A 223 42.99 -2.89 8.48
C SER A 223 41.70 -3.34 7.78
N GLN A 224 41.59 -4.63 7.46
CA GLN A 224 40.37 -5.21 6.89
C GLN A 224 39.18 -5.13 7.87
N SER A 225 39.41 -5.46 9.14
CA SER A 225 38.40 -5.39 10.19
C SER A 225 37.93 -3.95 10.46
N GLN A 226 38.86 -2.98 10.42
CA GLN A 226 38.54 -1.56 10.50
C GLN A 226 37.66 -1.10 9.33
N LYS A 227 38.03 -1.42 8.09
CA LYS A 227 37.21 -1.09 6.90
C LYS A 227 35.80 -1.66 6.99
N ILE A 228 35.67 -2.93 7.39
CA ILE A 228 34.35 -3.56 7.59
C ILE A 228 33.57 -2.86 8.71
N ALA A 229 34.22 -2.46 9.80
CA ALA A 229 33.56 -1.72 10.88
C ALA A 229 33.06 -0.34 10.42
N ASP A 230 33.85 0.39 9.62
CA ASP A 230 33.49 1.69 9.04
C ASP A 230 32.34 1.55 8.02
N GLU A 231 32.37 0.53 7.16
CA GLU A 231 31.26 0.18 6.25
C GLU A 231 29.96 -0.09 7.03
N ARG A 232 30.01 -0.91 8.09
CA ARG A 232 28.85 -1.17 8.96
C ARG A 232 28.38 0.07 9.71
N PHE A 233 29.29 0.97 10.10
CA PHE A 233 28.92 2.23 10.72
C PHE A 233 28.13 3.11 9.75
N ASN A 234 28.60 3.24 8.49
CA ASN A 234 27.91 3.99 7.44
C ASN A 234 26.52 3.38 7.12
N GLU A 235 26.39 2.06 7.04
CA GLU A 235 25.10 1.38 6.89
C GLU A 235 24.13 1.72 8.04
N ILE A 236 24.62 1.71 9.30
CA ILE A 236 23.82 2.04 10.47
C ILE A 236 23.38 3.52 10.45
N GLU A 237 24.24 4.44 10.04
CA GLU A 237 23.88 5.85 9.89
C GLU A 237 22.84 6.05 8.78
N GLU A 238 22.97 5.37 7.63
CA GLU A 238 21.99 5.44 6.55
C GLU A 238 20.63 4.89 6.99
N LEU A 239 20.59 3.73 7.64
CA LEU A 239 19.37 3.13 8.19
C LEU A 239 18.74 4.02 9.27
N SER A 240 19.55 4.67 10.11
CA SER A 240 19.10 5.66 11.10
C SER A 240 18.48 6.90 10.42
N GLY A 241 19.09 7.38 9.33
CA GLY A 241 18.57 8.46 8.48
C GLY A 241 17.22 8.09 7.84
N ARG A 242 17.13 6.92 7.19
CA ARG A 242 15.89 6.37 6.61
C ARG A 242 14.79 6.23 7.67
N LEU A 243 15.11 5.72 8.87
CA LEU A 243 14.17 5.61 10.00
C LEU A 243 13.70 6.98 10.51
N LYS A 244 14.58 7.98 10.58
CA LYS A 244 14.24 9.35 10.98
C LYS A 244 13.30 10.01 9.96
N ALA A 245 13.57 9.86 8.66
CA ALA A 245 12.69 10.33 7.59
C ALA A 245 11.31 9.64 7.62
N SER A 246 11.27 8.32 7.83
CA SER A 246 10.03 7.56 7.99
C SER A 246 9.20 8.05 9.18
N ARG A 247 9.82 8.26 10.35
CA ARG A 247 9.15 8.84 11.53
C ARG A 247 8.63 10.26 11.30
N GLN A 248 9.34 11.09 10.54
CA GLN A 248 8.85 12.42 10.17
C GLN A 248 7.61 12.33 9.29
N ARG A 249 7.63 11.51 8.22
CA ARG A 249 6.48 11.28 7.35
C ARG A 249 5.28 10.74 8.12
N LEU A 250 5.50 9.81 9.06
CA LEU A 250 4.44 9.31 9.93
C LEU A 250 3.80 10.43 10.76
N GLY A 251 4.61 11.31 11.36
CA GLY A 251 4.08 12.48 12.09
C GLY A 251 3.41 13.53 11.18
N GLU A 252 3.77 13.62 9.90
CA GLU A 252 3.07 14.45 8.90
C GLU A 252 1.72 13.83 8.53
N LEU A 253 1.66 12.51 8.31
CA LEU A 253 0.43 11.76 8.06
C LEU A 253 -0.52 11.79 9.28
N GLU A 254 -0.01 11.69 10.51
CA GLU A 254 -0.82 11.84 11.74
C GLU A 254 -1.49 13.22 11.82
N ARG A 255 -0.77 14.29 11.42
CA ARG A 255 -1.35 15.65 11.35
C ARG A 255 -2.37 15.78 10.21
N SER A 256 -2.09 15.18 9.05
CA SER A 256 -3.04 15.15 7.92
C SER A 256 -4.30 14.37 8.27
N LEU A 257 -4.18 13.26 9.02
CA LEU A 257 -5.30 12.48 9.50
C LEU A 257 -6.10 13.26 10.54
N SER A 258 -5.45 13.89 11.52
CA SER A 258 -6.13 14.71 12.52
C SER A 258 -6.87 15.91 11.91
N THR A 259 -6.28 16.58 10.91
CA THR A 259 -6.96 17.67 10.20
C THR A 259 -8.12 17.17 9.35
N SER A 260 -7.96 16.04 8.64
CA SER A 260 -9.05 15.39 7.89
C SER A 260 -10.21 14.97 8.80
N VAL A 261 -9.94 14.35 9.95
CA VAL A 261 -10.95 13.98 10.96
C VAL A 261 -11.67 15.21 11.51
N ASN A 262 -10.94 16.29 11.84
CA ASN A 262 -11.56 17.53 12.31
C ASN A 262 -12.46 18.17 11.24
N SER A 263 -12.04 18.16 9.97
CA SER A 263 -12.88 18.64 8.86
C SER A 263 -14.10 17.75 8.63
N GLY A 264 -13.97 16.43 8.75
CA GLY A 264 -15.08 15.48 8.69
C GLY A 264 -16.11 15.74 9.78
N GLN A 265 -15.69 15.94 11.03
CA GLN A 265 -16.58 16.33 12.13
C GLN A 265 -17.26 17.68 11.89
N GLN A 266 -16.57 18.65 11.26
CA GLN A 266 -17.16 19.93 10.90
C GLN A 266 -18.22 19.78 9.80
N PHE A 267 -17.98 18.97 8.78
CA PHE A 267 -18.99 18.65 7.74
C PHE A 267 -20.16 17.87 8.31
N GLU A 268 -19.94 16.88 9.17
CA GLU A 268 -21.00 16.13 9.85
C GLU A 268 -21.89 17.06 10.69
N LYS A 269 -21.28 17.99 11.43
CA LYS A 269 -22.02 19.03 12.17
C LYS A 269 -22.83 19.92 11.22
N SER A 270 -22.22 20.42 10.15
CA SER A 270 -22.90 21.27 9.16
C SER A 270 -24.06 20.53 8.47
N SER A 271 -23.91 19.22 8.21
CA SER A 271 -24.96 18.37 7.65
C SER A 271 -26.11 18.19 8.64
N LYS A 272 -25.82 17.94 9.93
CA LYS A 272 -26.84 17.86 10.99
C LYS A 272 -27.58 19.18 11.20
N ASP A 273 -26.89 20.32 11.09
CA ASP A 273 -27.50 21.63 11.21
C ASP A 273 -28.34 21.97 9.96
N SER A 274 -27.91 21.55 8.76
CA SER A 274 -28.71 21.67 7.52
C SER A 274 -29.96 20.78 7.53
N ALA A 275 -29.88 19.56 8.07
CA ALA A 275 -31.02 18.66 8.21
C ALA A 275 -32.11 19.27 9.13
N LYS A 276 -31.72 19.85 10.28
CA LYS A 276 -32.65 20.59 11.15
C LYS A 276 -33.33 21.75 10.43
N GLU A 277 -32.60 22.47 9.58
CA GLU A 277 -33.15 23.58 8.81
C GLU A 277 -34.14 23.10 7.73
N VAL A 278 -33.85 21.97 7.07
CA VAL A 278 -34.79 21.29 6.17
C VAL A 278 -36.08 20.91 6.91
N ASP A 279 -35.99 20.32 8.09
CA ASP A 279 -37.17 19.93 8.87
C ASP A 279 -37.93 21.15 9.43
N ARG A 280 -37.21 22.23 9.80
CA ARG A 280 -37.81 23.53 10.15
C ARG A 280 -38.63 24.09 8.98
N LEU A 281 -38.06 24.07 7.77
CA LEU A 281 -38.71 24.54 6.55
C LEU A 281 -39.90 23.65 6.12
N LYS A 282 -39.80 22.32 6.25
CA LYS A 282 -40.94 21.40 6.05
C LYS A 282 -42.11 21.75 6.98
N LEU A 283 -41.83 21.99 8.27
CA LEU A 283 -42.86 22.37 9.25
C LEU A 283 -43.47 23.74 8.95
N GLU A 284 -42.67 24.70 8.47
CA GLU A 284 -43.13 26.02 8.05
C GLU A 284 -44.02 25.94 6.79
N LEU A 285 -43.62 25.12 5.80
CA LEU A 285 -44.40 24.84 4.60
C LEU A 285 -45.73 24.15 4.95
N TYR A 286 -45.73 23.13 5.82
CA TYR A 286 -46.95 22.47 6.29
C TYR A 286 -47.93 23.47 6.95
N LYS A 287 -47.43 24.34 7.85
CA LYS A 287 -48.24 25.39 8.48
C LYS A 287 -48.81 26.36 7.43
N SER A 288 -47.99 26.79 6.47
CA SER A 288 -48.44 27.66 5.38
C SER A 288 -49.50 27.00 4.51
N ASN A 289 -49.33 25.72 4.15
CA ASN A 289 -50.30 25.00 3.33
C ASN A 289 -51.63 24.80 4.06
N LYS A 290 -51.60 24.48 5.36
CA LYS A 290 -52.81 24.42 6.19
C LYS A 290 -53.55 25.76 6.22
N SER A 291 -52.83 26.88 6.41
CA SER A 291 -53.45 28.21 6.38
C SER A 291 -54.05 28.56 5.00
N LEU A 292 -53.46 28.05 3.93
CA LEU A 292 -53.94 28.21 2.55
C LEU A 292 -55.20 27.37 2.29
N GLU A 293 -55.31 26.18 2.88
CA GLU A 293 -56.54 25.37 2.87
C GLU A 293 -57.66 26.04 3.68
N GLU A 294 -57.37 26.55 4.88
CA GLU A 294 -58.32 27.33 5.70
C GLU A 294 -58.83 28.57 4.94
N LEU A 295 -57.94 29.31 4.25
CA LEU A 295 -58.31 30.46 3.41
C LEU A 295 -59.11 30.05 2.16
N LYS A 296 -58.81 28.90 1.53
CA LYS A 296 -59.61 28.35 0.42
C LYS A 296 -61.03 28.02 0.89
N GLN A 297 -61.18 27.36 2.05
CA GLN A 297 -62.48 27.04 2.61
C GLN A 297 -63.31 28.30 2.88
N GLN A 298 -62.71 29.31 3.52
CA GLN A 298 -63.35 30.62 3.71
C GLN A 298 -63.76 31.27 2.37
N THR A 299 -62.93 31.13 1.33
CA THR A 299 -63.24 31.66 0.00
C THR A 299 -64.45 30.94 -0.63
N SER A 300 -64.53 29.60 -0.54
CA SER A 300 -65.69 28.85 -1.02
C SER A 300 -66.97 29.17 -0.26
N GLU A 301 -66.91 29.32 1.07
CA GLU A 301 -68.07 29.73 1.87
C GLU A 301 -68.56 31.13 1.48
N LEU A 302 -67.65 32.07 1.21
CA LEU A 302 -68.00 33.41 0.75
C LEU A 302 -68.58 33.40 -0.68
N GLN A 303 -68.09 32.51 -1.56
CA GLN A 303 -68.66 32.32 -2.89
C GLN A 303 -70.08 31.74 -2.83
N GLU A 304 -70.36 30.78 -1.94
CA GLU A 304 -71.70 30.22 -1.75
C GLU A 304 -72.66 31.24 -1.12
N LYS A 305 -72.19 32.03 -0.14
CA LYS A 305 -72.95 33.17 0.43
C LYS A 305 -73.25 34.24 -0.62
N LEU A 306 -72.32 34.52 -1.54
CA LEU A 306 -72.54 35.43 -2.66
C LEU A 306 -73.56 34.84 -3.66
N HIS A 307 -73.45 33.55 -4.00
CA HIS A 307 -74.35 32.89 -4.95
C HIS A 307 -75.79 32.82 -4.43
N SER A 308 -75.98 32.42 -3.18
CA SER A 308 -77.31 32.44 -2.52
C SER A 308 -77.91 33.84 -2.47
N LYS A 309 -77.12 34.88 -2.14
CA LYS A 309 -77.58 36.27 -2.21
C LYS A 309 -77.88 36.75 -3.64
N SER A 310 -77.17 36.25 -4.64
CA SER A 310 -77.48 36.51 -6.05
C SER A 310 -78.81 35.88 -6.47
N ILE A 311 -79.11 34.66 -6.03
CA ILE A 311 -80.40 33.98 -6.26
C ILE A 311 -81.53 34.73 -5.54
N GLU A 312 -81.33 35.10 -4.27
CA GLU A 312 -82.30 35.90 -3.51
C GLU A 312 -82.58 37.24 -4.20
N SER A 313 -81.55 37.93 -4.68
CA SER A 313 -81.70 39.18 -5.45
C SER A 313 -82.44 38.96 -6.77
N ALA A 314 -82.18 37.85 -7.48
CA ALA A 314 -82.90 37.51 -8.72
C ALA A 314 -84.38 37.21 -8.45
N ASN A 315 -84.69 36.47 -7.38
CA ASN A 315 -86.06 36.19 -6.94
C ASN A 315 -86.79 37.46 -6.48
N LEU A 316 -86.11 38.36 -5.77
CA LEU A 316 -86.63 39.68 -5.40
C LEU A 316 -86.87 40.56 -6.64
N GLN A 317 -86.00 40.49 -7.64
CA GLN A 317 -86.17 41.22 -8.90
C GLN A 317 -87.32 40.65 -9.74
N GLN A 318 -87.50 39.32 -9.77
CA GLN A 318 -88.65 38.68 -10.42
C GLN A 318 -89.96 39.03 -9.72
N THR A 319 -90.03 38.89 -8.39
CA THR A 319 -91.23 39.27 -7.62
C THR A 319 -91.53 40.77 -7.71
N ALA A 320 -90.51 41.64 -7.78
CA ALA A 320 -90.71 43.06 -8.09
C ALA A 320 -91.26 43.29 -9.51
N SER A 321 -90.82 42.52 -10.50
CA SER A 321 -91.37 42.55 -11.87
C SER A 321 -92.81 42.05 -11.91
N ASP A 322 -93.14 40.96 -11.20
CA ASP A 322 -94.49 40.42 -11.10
C ASP A 322 -95.43 41.39 -10.37
N LEU A 323 -94.96 42.01 -9.27
CA LEU A 323 -95.68 43.06 -8.57
C LEU A 323 -95.86 44.31 -9.43
N LYS A 324 -94.87 44.67 -10.26
CA LYS A 324 -94.99 45.77 -11.24
C LYS A 324 -95.99 45.44 -12.33
N GLY A 325 -96.00 44.22 -12.87
CA GLY A 325 -97.03 43.79 -13.83
C GLY A 325 -98.42 43.74 -13.21
N ARG A 326 -98.55 43.30 -11.96
CA ARG A 326 -99.80 43.38 -11.18
C ARG A 326 -100.21 44.83 -10.91
N LEU A 327 -99.26 45.72 -10.64
CA LEU A 327 -99.51 47.14 -10.45
C LEU A 327 -99.95 47.78 -11.77
N GLU A 328 -99.29 47.51 -12.90
CA GLU A 328 -99.69 48.00 -14.22
C GLU A 328 -101.10 47.50 -14.60
N MET A 329 -101.42 46.22 -14.33
CA MET A 329 -102.79 45.71 -14.48
C MET A 329 -103.77 46.40 -13.52
N ALA A 330 -103.40 46.60 -12.26
CA ALA A 330 -104.23 47.28 -11.26
C ALA A 330 -104.39 48.78 -11.53
N GLU A 331 -103.41 49.43 -12.15
CA GLU A 331 -103.45 50.81 -12.64
C GLU A 331 -104.30 50.91 -13.90
N VAL A 332 -104.28 49.91 -14.78
CA VAL A 332 -105.24 49.82 -15.91
C VAL A 332 -106.66 49.58 -15.40
N TYR A 333 -106.87 48.69 -14.42
CA TYR A 333 -108.17 48.52 -13.77
C TYR A 333 -108.59 49.80 -13.01
N ALA A 334 -107.67 50.46 -12.30
CA ALA A 334 -107.93 51.71 -11.61
C ALA A 334 -108.14 52.88 -12.58
N GLN A 335 -107.55 52.87 -13.78
CA GLN A 335 -107.83 53.84 -14.84
C GLN A 335 -109.18 53.59 -15.50
N GLN A 336 -109.55 52.33 -15.72
CA GLN A 336 -110.91 51.92 -16.16
C GLN A 336 -111.97 52.30 -15.12
N LEU A 337 -111.67 52.14 -13.82
CA LEU A 337 -112.47 52.61 -12.69
C LEU A 337 -112.38 54.13 -12.49
N SER A 338 -111.31 54.82 -12.87
CA SER A 338 -111.24 56.30 -12.80
C SER A 338 -112.03 56.96 -13.93
N ASN A 339 -112.10 56.29 -15.08
CA ASN A 339 -113.03 56.62 -16.16
C ASN A 339 -114.48 56.16 -15.85
N GLN A 340 -114.70 55.45 -14.73
CA GLN A 340 -116.03 55.09 -14.19
C GLN A 340 -116.08 55.12 -12.65
N ASN A 341 -115.89 56.31 -12.06
CA ASN A 341 -116.43 56.82 -10.78
C ASN A 341 -115.42 57.63 -9.96
N GLU A 342 -115.76 58.90 -9.73
CA GLU A 342 -116.18 59.53 -8.46
C GLU A 342 -115.76 58.97 -7.07
N HIS A 343 -114.90 57.97 -6.90
CA HIS A 343 -114.58 57.34 -5.60
C HIS A 343 -113.10 57.47 -5.21
N SER A 344 -112.61 58.71 -5.16
CA SER A 344 -111.25 59.07 -4.71
C SER A 344 -111.00 58.91 -3.19
N GLN A 345 -111.95 58.37 -2.42
CA GLN A 345 -111.94 58.46 -0.95
C GLN A 345 -111.42 57.21 -0.22
N GLU A 346 -111.64 56.00 -0.76
CA GLU A 346 -111.15 54.75 -0.15
C GLU A 346 -109.63 54.56 -0.33
N SER A 347 -109.06 54.92 -1.49
CA SER A 347 -107.61 54.83 -1.70
C SER A 347 -106.80 55.71 -0.73
N LEU A 348 -107.35 56.86 -0.32
CA LEU A 348 -106.74 57.69 0.72
C LEU A 348 -106.81 57.02 2.11
N GLN A 349 -107.93 56.36 2.45
CA GLN A 349 -108.06 55.63 3.71
C GLN A 349 -107.13 54.42 3.80
N ILE A 350 -106.93 53.67 2.71
CA ILE A 350 -106.02 52.51 2.66
C ILE A 350 -104.57 52.96 2.85
N VAL A 351 -104.15 54.06 2.22
CA VAL A 351 -102.79 54.62 2.41
C VAL A 351 -102.61 55.13 3.85
N GLU A 352 -103.62 55.75 4.44
CA GLU A 352 -103.57 56.18 5.86
C GLU A 352 -103.56 54.99 6.83
N GLN A 353 -104.24 53.88 6.51
CA GLN A 353 -104.17 52.62 7.27
C GLN A 353 -102.77 51.98 7.18
N LEU A 354 -102.21 51.84 5.98
CA LEU A 354 -100.85 51.29 5.79
C LEU A 354 -99.78 52.16 6.45
N GLN A 355 -99.96 53.49 6.49
CA GLN A 355 -99.07 54.36 7.27
C GLN A 355 -99.19 54.09 8.77
N LYS A 356 -100.40 53.93 9.31
CA LYS A 356 -100.63 53.58 10.73
C LYS A 356 -100.08 52.20 11.09
N GLU A 357 -100.24 51.19 10.22
CA GLU A 357 -99.67 49.86 10.41
C GLU A 357 -98.14 49.91 10.39
N ARG A 358 -97.52 50.67 9.48
CA ARG A 358 -96.06 50.86 9.42
C ARG A 358 -95.53 51.60 10.66
N ASP A 359 -96.26 52.60 11.16
CA ASP A 359 -95.90 53.28 12.42
C ASP A 359 -96.08 52.36 13.65
N GLN A 360 -97.13 51.53 13.68
CA GLN A 360 -97.33 50.51 14.73
C GLN A 360 -96.25 49.44 14.72
N LEU A 361 -95.90 48.88 13.55
CA LEU A 361 -94.81 47.92 13.40
C LEU A 361 -93.46 48.55 13.77
N SER A 362 -93.21 49.81 13.38
CA SER A 362 -92.01 50.54 13.82
C SER A 362 -91.96 50.71 15.34
N SER A 363 -93.11 50.97 15.99
CA SER A 363 -93.20 51.03 17.46
C SER A 363 -92.97 49.66 18.11
N GLN A 364 -93.48 48.57 17.52
CA GLN A 364 -93.26 47.21 18.01
C GLN A 364 -91.79 46.78 17.87
N VAL A 365 -91.14 47.10 16.75
CA VAL A 365 -89.70 46.86 16.55
C VAL A 365 -88.87 47.65 17.57
N HIS A 366 -89.25 48.89 17.88
CA HIS A 366 -88.57 49.69 18.90
C HIS A 366 -88.74 49.08 20.30
N GLN A 367 -89.97 48.67 20.67
CA GLN A 367 -90.25 47.98 21.93
C GLN A 367 -89.50 46.65 22.06
N LEU A 368 -89.44 45.84 20.98
CA LEU A 368 -88.67 44.60 20.97
C LEU A 368 -87.16 44.85 21.06
N SER A 369 -86.65 45.93 20.45
CA SER A 369 -85.25 46.35 20.61
C SER A 369 -84.93 46.77 22.04
N GLU A 370 -85.84 47.49 22.70
CA GLU A 370 -85.71 47.92 24.09
C GLU A 370 -85.74 46.71 25.05
N ILE A 371 -86.67 45.77 24.85
CA ILE A 371 -86.73 44.51 25.60
C ILE A 371 -85.47 43.66 25.38
N LEU A 372 -84.97 43.54 24.14
CA LEU A 372 -83.72 42.82 23.86
C LEU A 372 -82.51 43.48 24.53
N GLN A 373 -82.45 44.81 24.55
CA GLN A 373 -81.40 45.54 25.25
C GLN A 373 -81.48 45.32 26.77
N GLN A 374 -82.70 45.32 27.34
CA GLN A 374 -82.92 45.01 28.75
C GLN A 374 -82.52 43.58 29.12
N VAL A 375 -82.97 42.57 28.35
CA VAL A 375 -82.59 41.15 28.55
C VAL A 375 -81.07 40.94 28.39
N THR A 376 -80.43 41.69 27.48
CA THR A 376 -78.96 41.66 27.33
C THR A 376 -78.26 42.22 28.57
N ALA A 377 -78.77 43.33 29.12
CA ALA A 377 -78.25 43.91 30.36
C ALA A 377 -78.47 42.99 31.57
N GLU A 378 -79.64 42.35 31.69
CA GLU A 378 -79.93 41.36 32.74
C GLU A 378 -79.03 40.13 32.63
N ARG A 379 -78.79 39.61 31.41
CA ARG A 379 -77.81 38.54 31.15
C ARG A 379 -76.41 38.93 31.61
N ASP A 380 -75.96 40.14 31.29
CA ASP A 380 -74.60 40.60 31.62
C ASP A 380 -74.44 40.87 33.12
N GLN A 381 -75.49 41.36 33.77
CA GLN A 381 -75.56 41.49 35.23
C GLN A 381 -75.50 40.11 35.92
N LEU A 382 -76.29 39.13 35.45
CA LEU A 382 -76.23 37.75 35.96
C LEU A 382 -74.85 37.12 35.71
N SER A 383 -74.24 37.34 34.54
CA SER A 383 -72.88 36.88 34.23
C SER A 383 -71.85 37.47 35.20
N SER A 384 -71.97 38.75 35.57
CA SER A 384 -71.14 39.36 36.62
C SER A 384 -71.36 38.69 37.97
N GLN A 385 -72.62 38.52 38.40
CA GLN A 385 -72.94 37.87 39.67
C GLN A 385 -72.41 36.44 39.76
N TYR A 386 -72.45 35.67 38.67
CA TYR A 386 -71.84 34.34 38.62
C TYR A 386 -70.31 34.38 38.70
N LYS A 387 -69.64 35.37 38.09
CA LYS A 387 -68.19 35.55 38.25
C LYS A 387 -67.83 35.90 39.69
N ASP A 388 -68.51 36.88 40.29
CA ASP A 388 -68.30 37.29 41.68
C ASP A 388 -68.53 36.12 42.64
N TYR A 389 -69.56 35.30 42.40
CA TYR A 389 -69.83 34.09 43.18
C TYR A 389 -68.76 33.01 42.99
N MET A 390 -68.26 32.78 41.77
CA MET A 390 -67.14 31.86 41.54
C MET A 390 -65.86 32.33 42.22
N GLU A 391 -65.55 33.64 42.20
CA GLU A 391 -64.39 34.20 42.91
C GLU A 391 -64.53 34.02 44.43
N GLN A 392 -65.73 34.24 45.00
CA GLN A 392 -66.01 33.96 46.41
C GLN A 392 -65.85 32.47 46.75
N LEU A 393 -66.36 31.58 45.90
CA LEU A 393 -66.24 30.13 46.09
C LEU A 393 -64.77 29.67 45.99
N GLN A 394 -64.01 30.21 45.04
CA GLN A 394 -62.58 29.94 44.88
C GLN A 394 -61.78 30.46 46.08
N TYR A 395 -62.12 31.63 46.62
CA TYR A 395 -61.53 32.17 47.84
C TYR A 395 -61.83 31.27 49.06
N GLN A 396 -63.08 30.86 49.26
CA GLN A 396 -63.46 29.90 50.32
C GLN A 396 -62.72 28.56 50.17
N ASN A 397 -62.59 28.05 48.95
CA ASN A 397 -61.88 26.80 48.68
C ASN A 397 -60.38 26.93 48.98
N SER A 398 -59.76 28.09 48.68
CA SER A 398 -58.37 28.37 49.07
C SER A 398 -58.19 28.47 50.59
N GLN A 399 -59.14 29.09 51.31
CA GLN A 399 -59.12 29.15 52.77
C GLN A 399 -59.28 27.76 53.41
N LEU A 400 -60.23 26.95 52.93
CA LEU A 400 -60.42 25.58 53.41
C LEU A 400 -59.18 24.71 53.10
N SER A 401 -58.58 24.86 51.92
CA SER A 401 -57.32 24.18 51.58
C SER A 401 -56.18 24.58 52.53
N GLN A 402 -56.08 25.85 52.90
CA GLN A 402 -55.09 26.33 53.87
C GLN A 402 -55.37 25.80 55.28
N GLN A 403 -56.64 25.74 55.71
CA GLN A 403 -57.04 25.14 56.99
C GLN A 403 -56.74 23.64 57.03
N ILE A 404 -56.98 22.92 55.93
CA ILE A 404 -56.61 21.51 55.79
C ILE A 404 -55.09 21.35 55.92
N SER A 405 -54.28 22.21 55.28
CA SER A 405 -52.81 22.21 55.43
C SER A 405 -52.39 22.36 56.90
N THR A 406 -52.92 23.36 57.61
CA THR A 406 -52.59 23.58 59.02
C THR A 406 -53.05 22.42 59.91
N LEU A 407 -54.23 21.84 59.65
CA LEU A 407 -54.72 20.68 60.40
C LEU A 407 -53.91 19.41 60.07
N THR A 408 -53.36 19.26 58.86
CA THR A 408 -52.44 18.16 58.55
C THR A 408 -51.10 18.31 59.24
N GLU A 409 -50.56 19.53 59.33
CA GLU A 409 -49.33 19.82 60.10
C GLU A 409 -49.53 19.57 61.60
N GLU A 410 -50.66 20.02 62.17
CA GLU A 410 -51.03 19.73 63.57
C GLU A 410 -51.24 18.22 63.80
N ARG A 411 -51.91 17.52 62.87
CA ARG A 411 -52.08 16.06 62.94
C ARG A 411 -50.74 15.34 62.91
N GLU A 412 -49.80 15.75 62.07
CA GLU A 412 -48.46 15.16 62.02
C GLU A 412 -47.68 15.41 63.32
N GLN A 413 -47.78 16.61 63.90
CA GLN A 413 -47.22 16.90 65.24
C GLN A 413 -47.86 16.04 66.33
N LEU A 414 -49.18 15.83 66.29
CA LEU A 414 -49.90 14.97 67.24
C LEU A 414 -49.53 13.49 67.07
N ILE A 415 -49.37 12.98 65.84
CA ILE A 415 -48.90 11.60 65.58
C ILE A 415 -47.48 11.41 66.12
N ASN A 416 -46.59 12.36 65.88
CA ASN A 416 -45.23 12.32 66.43
C ASN A 416 -45.23 12.33 67.97
N ARG A 417 -46.14 13.11 68.59
CA ARG A 417 -46.34 13.11 70.05
C ARG A 417 -46.97 11.80 70.54
N GLN A 418 -47.90 11.22 69.79
CA GLN A 418 -48.52 9.93 70.10
C GLN A 418 -47.48 8.81 70.08
N HIS A 419 -46.64 8.69 69.06
CA HIS A 419 -45.57 7.68 69.03
C HIS A 419 -44.55 7.85 70.18
N ALA A 420 -44.26 9.09 70.59
CA ALA A 420 -43.44 9.34 71.77
C ALA A 420 -44.12 8.89 73.08
N LEU A 421 -45.44 9.05 73.18
CA LEU A 421 -46.25 8.57 74.30
C LEU A 421 -46.43 7.05 74.28
N GLU A 422 -46.68 6.43 73.14
CA GLU A 422 -46.74 4.96 72.97
C GLU A 422 -45.42 4.31 73.38
N SER A 423 -44.29 4.91 72.99
CA SER A 423 -42.93 4.52 73.44
C SER A 423 -42.71 4.71 74.95
N SER A 424 -43.60 5.42 75.66
CA SER A 424 -43.63 5.52 77.12
C SER A 424 -44.67 4.59 77.75
N VAL A 425 -45.81 4.35 77.09
CA VAL A 425 -46.86 3.40 77.52
C VAL A 425 -46.35 1.97 77.43
N GLN A 426 -45.60 1.59 76.39
CA GLN A 426 -44.96 0.27 76.32
C GLN A 426 -44.00 0.02 77.50
N LYS A 427 -43.33 1.07 78.00
CA LYS A 427 -42.47 1.00 79.20
C LYS A 427 -43.26 0.90 80.50
N LEU A 428 -44.52 1.36 80.52
CA LEU A 428 -45.42 1.29 81.67
C LEU A 428 -46.27 0.01 81.67
N GLN A 429 -46.68 -0.53 80.51
CA GLN A 429 -47.36 -1.82 80.42
C GLN A 429 -46.44 -2.97 80.89
N GLN A 430 -45.14 -2.88 80.56
CA GLN A 430 -44.11 -3.76 81.12
C GLN A 430 -43.96 -3.65 82.65
N GLN A 431 -44.60 -2.67 83.31
CA GLN A 431 -44.66 -2.52 84.77
C GLN A 431 -46.05 -2.86 85.36
N ILE A 432 -47.09 -3.07 84.53
CA ILE A 432 -48.47 -3.31 84.99
C ILE A 432 -48.85 -4.79 84.88
N GLU A 433 -48.24 -5.57 83.98
CA GLU A 433 -48.43 -7.04 83.96
C GLU A 433 -47.90 -7.77 85.23
N GLU A 434 -47.21 -7.06 86.12
CA GLU A 434 -46.83 -7.55 87.46
C GLU A 434 -47.90 -7.28 88.54
N SER A 435 -49.04 -6.65 88.23
CA SER A 435 -50.03 -6.21 89.24
C SER A 435 -51.50 -6.49 88.88
N ASP A 436 -52.05 -7.44 89.63
CA ASP A 436 -53.46 -7.63 90.00
C ASP A 436 -54.49 -8.24 89.02
N SER A 437 -55.25 -9.17 89.61
CA SER A 437 -56.53 -9.71 89.12
C SER A 437 -57.39 -10.07 90.33
N GLN A 438 -58.64 -9.56 90.43
CA GLN A 438 -59.77 -10.24 91.13
C GLN A 438 -61.13 -9.49 91.15
N LYS A 439 -62.20 -10.26 90.89
CA LYS A 439 -63.57 -10.22 91.52
C LYS A 439 -64.54 -9.06 91.16
N THR A 440 -65.87 -9.15 91.31
CA THR A 440 -66.85 -10.06 92.04
C THR A 440 -68.25 -9.97 91.31
N GLU A 441 -69.14 -10.99 91.23
CA GLU A 441 -70.24 -11.45 92.14
C GLU A 441 -71.38 -10.39 92.45
N PHE A 442 -72.64 -10.66 92.91
CA PHE A 442 -73.41 -11.89 93.29
C PHE A 442 -74.98 -11.72 93.38
N GLU A 443 -75.72 -12.78 93.78
CA GLU A 443 -77.06 -12.85 94.46
C GLU A 443 -78.38 -12.43 93.72
N GLU A 444 -79.63 -12.79 94.12
CA GLU A 444 -80.29 -14.07 94.59
C GLU A 444 -81.83 -13.89 94.76
N SER A 445 -82.62 -14.99 94.87
CA SER A 445 -83.88 -15.21 95.64
C SER A 445 -85.11 -14.26 95.50
N VAL A 446 -86.36 -14.62 95.14
CA VAL A 446 -87.20 -15.86 95.17
C VAL A 446 -87.78 -16.25 96.56
N LYS A 447 -89.10 -16.61 96.65
CA LYS A 447 -89.73 -17.77 97.38
C LYS A 447 -91.22 -17.67 97.87
N SER A 448 -92.23 -17.37 97.03
CA SER A 448 -93.68 -17.63 97.29
C SER A 448 -94.11 -19.12 97.15
N SER A 449 -93.42 -19.97 97.91
CA SER A 449 -92.83 -21.27 97.55
C SER A 449 -93.64 -22.52 97.11
N THR A 450 -94.80 -22.46 96.46
CA THR A 450 -95.36 -23.71 95.83
C THR A 450 -96.24 -23.47 94.61
N LEU A 451 -97.14 -22.48 94.69
CA LEU A 451 -97.63 -21.83 93.47
C LEU A 451 -96.48 -21.20 92.69
N GLN A 452 -95.38 -20.88 93.39
CA GLN A 452 -94.07 -20.47 92.90
C GLN A 452 -92.98 -21.54 93.15
N GLU A 453 -93.38 -22.80 93.26
CA GLU A 453 -92.54 -23.93 92.86
C GLU A 453 -93.01 -24.44 91.49
N SER A 454 -94.32 -24.40 91.21
CA SER A 454 -94.82 -24.44 89.84
C SER A 454 -94.49 -23.16 89.06
N ARG A 455 -94.62 -21.96 89.65
CA ARG A 455 -94.08 -20.74 89.00
C ARG A 455 -92.56 -20.75 88.96
N ARG A 456 -91.83 -21.33 89.92
CA ARG A 456 -90.36 -21.50 89.76
C ARG A 456 -90.03 -22.46 88.64
N LEU A 457 -90.70 -23.61 88.52
CA LEU A 457 -90.46 -24.54 87.42
C LEU A 457 -90.92 -23.95 86.08
N GLN A 458 -91.93 -23.09 86.06
CA GLN A 458 -92.34 -22.30 84.89
C GLN A 458 -91.31 -21.20 84.60
N GLU A 459 -90.83 -20.47 85.60
CA GLU A 459 -89.81 -19.42 85.52
C GLU A 459 -88.45 -20.01 85.14
N GLU A 460 -88.08 -21.19 85.65
CA GLU A 460 -86.87 -21.98 85.32
C GLU A 460 -87.00 -22.62 83.95
N TYR A 461 -88.19 -23.08 83.54
CA TYR A 461 -88.45 -23.53 82.17
C TYR A 461 -88.37 -22.36 81.20
N ASP A 462 -89.02 -21.24 81.50
CA ASP A 462 -89.01 -20.01 80.71
C ASP A 462 -87.59 -19.44 80.67
N GLU A 463 -86.83 -19.44 81.77
CA GLU A 463 -85.44 -18.98 81.81
C GLU A 463 -84.48 -19.94 81.08
N LEU A 464 -84.66 -21.26 81.22
CA LEU A 464 -83.91 -22.26 80.44
C LEU A 464 -84.28 -22.17 78.95
N HIS A 465 -85.53 -21.87 78.62
CA HIS A 465 -86.00 -21.63 77.27
C HIS A 465 -85.43 -20.32 76.72
N HIS A 466 -85.40 -19.23 77.48
CA HIS A 466 -84.74 -17.97 77.11
C HIS A 466 -83.22 -18.17 76.96
N ARG A 467 -82.57 -18.96 77.81
CA ARG A 467 -81.16 -19.34 77.68
C ARG A 467 -80.90 -20.20 76.43
N HIS A 468 -81.79 -21.13 76.12
CA HIS A 468 -81.72 -21.95 74.90
C HIS A 468 -82.01 -21.14 73.64
N GLU A 469 -82.98 -20.23 73.66
CA GLU A 469 -83.23 -19.27 72.58
C GLU A 469 -82.07 -18.28 72.41
N ALA A 470 -81.46 -17.80 73.50
CA ALA A 470 -80.25 -16.99 73.45
C ALA A 470 -79.11 -17.78 72.82
N GLN A 471 -78.88 -19.03 73.24
CA GLN A 471 -77.90 -19.92 72.60
C GLN A 471 -78.22 -20.19 71.12
N ILE A 472 -79.49 -20.29 70.71
CA ILE A 472 -79.87 -20.37 69.29
C ILE A 472 -79.56 -19.05 68.56
N ARG A 473 -79.86 -17.89 69.15
CA ARG A 473 -79.53 -16.57 68.58
C ARG A 473 -78.02 -16.42 68.42
N ASP A 474 -77.24 -16.75 69.45
CA ASP A 474 -75.78 -16.72 69.44
C ASP A 474 -75.21 -17.69 68.39
N ASN A 475 -75.75 -18.91 68.29
CA ASN A 475 -75.28 -19.92 67.33
C ASN A 475 -75.66 -19.55 65.87
N THR A 476 -76.85 -18.97 65.65
CA THR A 476 -77.22 -18.42 64.33
C THR A 476 -76.40 -17.17 63.98
N GLN A 477 -76.01 -16.35 64.95
CA GLN A 477 -75.08 -15.24 64.74
C GLN A 477 -73.67 -15.74 64.43
N LEU A 478 -73.18 -16.75 65.14
CA LEU A 478 -71.89 -17.41 64.85
C LEU A 478 -71.89 -18.08 63.48
N SER A 479 -73.00 -18.71 63.07
CA SER A 479 -73.15 -19.31 61.74
C SER A 479 -73.04 -18.26 60.62
N ARG A 480 -73.71 -17.11 60.77
CA ARG A 480 -73.57 -15.97 59.83
C ARG A 480 -72.15 -15.41 59.82
N LEU A 481 -71.52 -15.27 60.98
CA LEU A 481 -70.13 -14.82 61.06
C LEU A 481 -69.17 -15.82 60.41
N LEU A 482 -69.43 -17.14 60.47
CA LEU A 482 -68.65 -18.14 59.75
C LEU A 482 -68.88 -18.03 58.24
N GLU A 483 -70.13 -17.90 57.79
CA GLU A 483 -70.49 -17.70 56.37
C GLU A 483 -69.81 -16.44 55.79
N GLU A 484 -69.85 -15.31 56.51
CA GLU A 484 -69.11 -14.08 56.16
C GLU A 484 -67.58 -14.28 56.11
N LYS A 485 -67.01 -15.16 56.93
CA LYS A 485 -65.57 -15.49 56.88
C LYS A 485 -65.24 -16.45 55.75
N GLU A 486 -66.10 -17.41 55.44
CA GLU A 486 -65.95 -18.35 54.33
C GLU A 486 -66.04 -17.61 52.99
N GLU A 487 -67.05 -16.75 52.81
CA GLU A 487 -67.15 -15.85 51.67
C GLU A 487 -65.88 -14.99 51.56
N ARG A 488 -65.42 -14.40 52.67
CA ARG A 488 -64.21 -13.57 52.66
C ARG A 488 -62.92 -14.35 52.38
N ILE A 489 -62.86 -15.64 52.72
CA ILE A 489 -61.72 -16.51 52.37
C ILE A 489 -61.77 -16.81 50.88
N SER A 490 -62.92 -17.21 50.34
CA SER A 490 -63.07 -17.49 48.90
C SER A 490 -62.76 -16.27 48.02
N ASP A 491 -63.20 -15.09 48.47
CA ASP A 491 -62.93 -13.78 47.89
C ASP A 491 -61.43 -13.39 47.92
N LEU A 492 -60.65 -13.90 48.89
CA LEU A 492 -59.19 -13.75 48.95
C LEU A 492 -58.45 -14.81 48.13
N GLU A 493 -58.93 -16.06 48.12
CA GLU A 493 -58.39 -17.15 47.31
C GLU A 493 -58.49 -16.83 45.81
N SER A 494 -59.65 -16.35 45.35
CA SER A 494 -59.85 -15.94 43.95
C SER A 494 -58.92 -14.78 43.55
N ARG A 495 -58.66 -13.82 44.45
CA ARG A 495 -57.69 -12.74 44.21
C ARG A 495 -56.25 -13.24 44.16
N ILE A 496 -55.89 -14.25 44.96
CA ILE A 496 -54.57 -14.87 44.91
C ILE A 496 -54.40 -15.65 43.60
N GLU A 497 -55.42 -16.35 43.15
CA GLU A 497 -55.42 -17.07 41.87
C GLU A 497 -55.26 -16.10 40.69
N GLN A 498 -56.06 -15.02 40.63
CA GLN A 498 -55.92 -13.96 39.62
C GLN A 498 -54.54 -13.29 39.65
N MET A 499 -53.98 -12.97 40.82
CA MET A 499 -52.61 -12.46 40.92
C MET A 499 -51.55 -13.47 40.48
N GLY A 500 -51.82 -14.78 40.62
CA GLY A 500 -50.97 -15.86 40.13
C GLY A 500 -50.98 -15.96 38.61
N GLU A 501 -52.16 -15.91 37.99
CA GLU A 501 -52.33 -15.86 36.53
C GLU A 501 -51.65 -14.60 35.95
N GLU A 502 -51.95 -13.42 36.50
CA GLU A 502 -51.29 -12.17 36.11
C GLU A 502 -49.75 -12.22 36.24
N ALA A 503 -49.22 -12.92 37.24
CA ALA A 503 -47.78 -13.09 37.41
C ALA A 503 -47.19 -14.04 36.35
N GLY A 504 -47.93 -15.09 35.97
CA GLY A 504 -47.58 -16.00 34.88
C GLY A 504 -47.58 -15.31 33.51
N ASP A 505 -48.58 -14.47 33.23
CA ASP A 505 -48.65 -13.69 31.99
C ASP A 505 -47.49 -12.67 31.92
N LYS A 506 -47.17 -12.02 33.05
CA LYS A 506 -46.03 -11.10 33.14
C LYS A 506 -44.69 -11.81 32.90
N THR A 507 -44.49 -13.04 33.39
CA THR A 507 -43.24 -13.79 33.12
C THR A 507 -43.16 -14.27 31.67
N GLN A 508 -44.25 -14.77 31.09
CA GLN A 508 -44.30 -15.14 29.67
C GLN A 508 -44.02 -13.93 28.75
N LEU A 509 -44.62 -12.77 29.05
CA LEU A 509 -44.36 -11.54 28.29
C LEU A 509 -42.90 -11.10 28.41
N LEU A 510 -42.30 -11.16 29.59
CA LEU A 510 -40.88 -10.85 29.79
C LEU A 510 -39.95 -11.84 29.05
N GLU A 511 -40.29 -13.13 29.02
CA GLU A 511 -39.54 -14.13 28.26
C GLU A 511 -39.66 -13.92 26.75
N SER A 512 -40.84 -13.58 26.24
CA SER A 512 -41.04 -13.17 24.83
C SER A 512 -40.22 -11.93 24.49
N ILE A 513 -40.30 -10.86 25.30
CA ILE A 513 -39.52 -9.64 25.09
C ILE A 513 -38.02 -9.92 25.14
N GLN A 514 -37.56 -10.82 26.01
CA GLN A 514 -36.15 -11.19 26.08
C GLN A 514 -35.71 -12.03 24.88
N SER A 515 -36.55 -12.95 24.39
CA SER A 515 -36.36 -13.67 23.13
C SER A 515 -36.25 -12.68 21.96
N ASP A 516 -37.23 -11.79 21.80
CA ASP A 516 -37.28 -10.79 20.73
C ASP A 516 -36.07 -9.85 20.79
N LYS A 517 -35.67 -9.40 21.99
CA LYS A 517 -34.44 -8.61 22.18
C LYS A 517 -33.19 -9.36 21.72
N THR A 518 -33.09 -10.68 21.92
CA THR A 518 -31.96 -11.45 21.38
C THR A 518 -32.04 -11.66 19.87
N ALA A 519 -33.23 -11.87 19.30
CA ALA A 519 -33.43 -11.99 17.86
C ALA A 519 -33.11 -10.67 17.14
N LEU A 520 -33.61 -9.56 17.67
CA LEU A 520 -33.39 -8.21 17.14
C LEU A 520 -31.94 -7.75 17.31
N SER A 521 -31.28 -8.12 18.42
CA SER A 521 -29.83 -7.93 18.60
C SER A 521 -29.02 -8.68 17.54
N ARG A 522 -29.35 -9.95 17.25
CA ARG A 522 -28.72 -10.75 16.18
C ARG A 522 -28.94 -10.13 14.79
N ALA A 523 -30.16 -9.71 14.48
CA ALA A 523 -30.50 -9.05 13.22
C ALA A 523 -29.75 -7.71 13.08
N LEU A 524 -29.62 -6.92 14.15
CA LEU A 524 -28.85 -5.67 14.16
C LEU A 524 -27.35 -5.94 13.97
N THR A 525 -26.78 -7.00 14.56
CA THR A 525 -25.38 -7.37 14.28
C THR A 525 -25.17 -7.80 12.84
N GLN A 526 -26.07 -8.61 12.26
CA GLN A 526 -26.01 -9.01 10.86
C GLN A 526 -26.14 -7.80 9.92
N ASN A 527 -27.10 -6.89 10.17
CA ASN A 527 -27.23 -5.65 9.40
C ASN A 527 -26.01 -4.74 9.52
N ARG A 528 -25.31 -4.76 10.67
CA ARG A 528 -24.05 -4.03 10.86
C ARG A 528 -22.91 -4.67 10.07
N GLU A 529 -22.80 -6.00 10.07
CA GLU A 529 -21.83 -6.75 9.26
C GLU A 529 -22.07 -6.56 7.76
N LEU A 530 -23.32 -6.64 7.29
CA LEU A 530 -23.69 -6.37 5.89
C LEU A 530 -23.35 -4.93 5.49
N LYS A 531 -23.56 -3.93 6.36
CA LYS A 531 -23.14 -2.54 6.11
C LYS A 531 -21.62 -2.39 6.04
N VAL A 532 -20.86 -3.15 6.83
CA VAL A 532 -19.39 -3.19 6.74
C VAL A 532 -18.95 -3.84 5.43
N GLN A 533 -19.52 -4.98 5.05
CA GLN A 533 -19.24 -5.67 3.79
C GLN A 533 -19.57 -4.80 2.57
N LEU A 534 -20.71 -4.10 2.57
CA LEU A 534 -21.07 -3.13 1.53
C LEU A 534 -20.08 -1.97 1.46
N ALA A 535 -19.63 -1.43 2.60
CA ALA A 535 -18.61 -0.39 2.62
C ALA A 535 -17.23 -0.91 2.14
N GLU A 536 -16.87 -2.15 2.46
CA GLU A 536 -15.65 -2.82 1.96
C GLU A 536 -15.71 -3.03 0.45
N LEU A 537 -16.84 -3.51 -0.08
CA LEU A 537 -17.08 -3.65 -1.53
C LEU A 537 -17.06 -2.29 -2.24
N GLN A 538 -17.70 -1.25 -1.69
CA GLN A 538 -17.67 0.09 -2.25
C GLN A 538 -16.24 0.67 -2.26
N ASN A 539 -15.48 0.50 -1.18
CA ASN A 539 -14.07 0.88 -1.13
C ASN A 539 -13.21 0.05 -2.11
N GLY A 540 -13.51 -1.24 -2.27
CA GLY A 540 -12.86 -2.11 -3.26
C GLY A 540 -13.13 -1.65 -4.70
N PHE A 541 -14.37 -1.30 -5.01
CA PHE A 541 -14.77 -0.76 -6.32
C PHE A 541 -14.10 0.60 -6.60
N VAL A 542 -14.06 1.52 -5.63
CA VAL A 542 -13.36 2.81 -5.79
C VAL A 542 -11.86 2.61 -5.99
N LYS A 543 -11.23 1.67 -5.26
CA LYS A 543 -9.82 1.31 -5.48
C LYS A 543 -9.60 0.73 -6.87
N LEU A 544 -10.35 -0.30 -7.27
CA LEU A 544 -10.24 -0.91 -8.59
C LEU A 544 -10.49 0.11 -9.73
N SER A 545 -11.43 1.03 -9.56
CA SER A 545 -11.70 2.10 -10.52
C SER A 545 -10.51 3.06 -10.64
N ASN A 546 -9.92 3.48 -9.51
CA ASN A 546 -8.72 4.32 -9.49
C ASN A 546 -7.49 3.59 -10.06
N ASP A 547 -7.27 2.33 -9.66
CA ASP A 547 -6.16 1.50 -10.13
C ASP A 547 -6.27 1.25 -11.65
N ASN A 548 -7.49 0.99 -12.15
CA ASN A 548 -7.76 0.84 -13.58
C ASN A 548 -7.55 2.17 -14.34
N MET A 549 -7.93 3.32 -13.76
CA MET A 549 -7.62 4.64 -14.33
C MET A 549 -6.11 4.92 -14.37
N GLU A 550 -5.36 4.55 -13.32
CA GLU A 550 -3.91 4.69 -13.28
C GLU A 550 -3.21 3.75 -14.29
N LEU A 551 -3.67 2.50 -14.40
CA LEU A 551 -3.19 1.54 -15.40
C LEU A 551 -3.52 1.98 -16.83
N LEU A 552 -4.72 2.51 -17.08
CA LEU A 552 -5.09 3.08 -18.38
C LEU A 552 -4.24 4.30 -18.73
N THR A 553 -3.96 5.17 -17.76
CA THR A 553 -3.08 6.34 -17.94
C THR A 553 -1.65 5.89 -18.26
N LYS A 554 -1.11 4.90 -17.52
CA LYS A 554 0.21 4.31 -17.78
C LYS A 554 0.27 3.67 -19.17
N LEU A 555 -0.75 2.90 -19.55
CA LEU A 555 -0.87 2.29 -20.88
C LEU A 555 -0.85 3.36 -21.97
N GLN A 556 -1.61 4.45 -21.83
CA GLN A 556 -1.59 5.57 -22.78
C GLN A 556 -0.22 6.25 -22.85
N THR A 557 0.50 6.41 -21.74
CA THR A 557 1.87 6.96 -21.77
C THR A 557 2.89 6.01 -22.40
N GLU A 558 2.78 4.69 -22.20
CA GLU A 558 3.64 3.71 -22.86
C GLU A 558 3.30 3.50 -24.34
N GLU A 559 2.02 3.65 -24.72
CA GLU A 559 1.65 3.74 -26.12
C GLU A 559 2.23 5.00 -26.79
N HIS A 560 2.29 6.13 -26.09
CA HIS A 560 2.89 7.36 -26.60
C HIS A 560 4.41 7.21 -26.74
N SER A 561 5.10 6.70 -25.70
CA SER A 561 6.54 6.43 -25.72
C SER A 561 6.90 5.45 -26.85
N SER A 562 6.10 4.40 -27.04
CA SER A 562 6.24 3.44 -28.13
C SER A 562 6.05 4.08 -29.52
N LYS A 563 5.05 4.95 -29.68
CA LYS A 563 4.84 5.73 -30.92
C LYS A 563 6.01 6.67 -31.21
N GLU A 564 6.58 7.33 -30.20
CA GLU A 564 7.78 8.17 -30.32
C GLU A 564 9.04 7.36 -30.67
N LEU A 565 9.23 6.20 -30.03
CA LEU A 565 10.33 5.28 -30.34
C LEU A 565 10.22 4.72 -31.77
N MET A 566 9.04 4.32 -32.21
CA MET A 566 8.79 3.91 -33.60
C MET A 566 9.08 5.05 -34.60
N ALA A 567 8.68 6.29 -34.28
CA ALA A 567 9.01 7.45 -35.12
C ALA A 567 10.51 7.77 -35.12
N SER A 568 11.22 7.53 -34.01
CA SER A 568 12.68 7.69 -33.94
C SER A 568 13.41 6.60 -34.72
N LEU A 569 12.95 5.34 -34.66
CA LEU A 569 13.50 4.24 -35.46
C LEU A 569 13.30 4.50 -36.95
N ALA A 570 12.11 4.93 -37.38
CA ALA A 570 11.85 5.27 -38.78
C ALA A 570 12.79 6.39 -39.29
N ARG A 571 13.09 7.41 -38.46
CA ARG A 571 14.08 8.44 -38.80
C ARG A 571 15.50 7.87 -38.95
N GLN A 572 15.91 6.96 -38.06
CA GLN A 572 17.21 6.30 -38.15
C GLN A 572 17.29 5.37 -39.37
N GLU A 573 16.22 4.68 -39.74
CA GLU A 573 16.15 3.88 -40.96
C GLU A 573 16.28 4.76 -42.22
N ASP A 574 15.63 5.93 -42.25
CA ASP A 574 15.79 6.93 -43.31
C ASP A 574 17.21 7.54 -43.37
N GLU A 575 17.87 7.74 -42.23
CA GLU A 575 19.27 8.19 -42.17
C GLU A 575 20.22 7.10 -42.70
N ILE A 576 20.10 5.86 -42.21
CA ILE A 576 20.87 4.71 -42.70
C ILE A 576 20.65 4.49 -44.20
N LYS A 577 19.43 4.74 -44.70
CA LYS A 577 19.13 4.66 -46.14
C LYS A 577 19.87 5.75 -46.93
N LYS A 578 19.86 7.00 -46.47
CA LYS A 578 20.63 8.10 -47.10
C LYS A 578 22.12 7.81 -47.10
N ASP A 579 22.66 7.29 -45.99
CA ASP A 579 24.08 6.94 -45.87
C ASP A 579 24.46 5.78 -46.82
N ARG A 580 23.59 4.77 -46.97
CA ARG A 580 23.76 3.69 -47.97
C ARG A 580 23.72 4.23 -49.40
N GLU A 581 22.80 5.14 -49.71
CA GLU A 581 22.73 5.79 -51.03
C GLU A 581 23.98 6.64 -51.31
N ALA A 582 24.48 7.37 -50.31
CA ALA A 582 25.73 8.13 -50.40
C ALA A 582 26.97 7.24 -50.57
N LEU A 583 27.05 6.11 -49.84
CA LEU A 583 28.09 5.11 -49.99
C LEU A 583 28.07 4.48 -51.39
N ALA A 584 26.90 4.08 -51.90
CA ALA A 584 26.78 3.55 -53.26
C ALA A 584 27.23 4.55 -54.33
N LEU A 585 26.92 5.84 -54.16
CA LEU A 585 27.44 6.90 -55.04
C LEU A 585 28.96 7.04 -54.95
N LYS A 586 29.55 6.90 -53.76
CA LYS A 586 31.01 6.93 -53.54
C LYS A 586 31.71 5.69 -54.08
N GLU A 587 31.12 4.51 -54.00
CA GLU A 587 31.61 3.29 -54.65
C GLU A 587 31.64 3.45 -56.17
N ILE A 588 30.58 4.02 -56.77
CA ILE A 588 30.55 4.34 -58.21
C ILE A 588 31.65 5.34 -58.58
N GLU A 589 31.92 6.34 -57.75
CA GLU A 589 33.01 7.31 -57.96
C GLU A 589 34.40 6.66 -57.84
N ILE A 590 34.62 5.82 -56.82
CA ILE A 590 35.86 5.05 -56.65
C ILE A 590 36.10 4.11 -57.83
N ASN A 591 35.07 3.37 -58.27
CA ASN A 591 35.16 2.47 -59.42
C ASN A 591 35.53 3.22 -60.71
N LYS A 592 34.94 4.40 -60.94
CA LYS A 592 35.33 5.28 -62.07
C LYS A 592 36.79 5.72 -61.95
N LEU A 593 37.24 6.15 -60.77
CA LEU A 593 38.63 6.55 -60.55
C LEU A 593 39.59 5.37 -60.78
N GLN A 594 39.30 4.19 -60.25
CA GLN A 594 40.07 2.96 -60.50
C GLN A 594 40.13 2.58 -61.97
N GLN A 595 39.03 2.74 -62.72
CA GLN A 595 39.03 2.53 -64.16
C GLN A 595 39.96 3.53 -64.87
N THR A 596 39.88 4.83 -64.53
CA THR A 596 40.77 5.85 -65.13
C THR A 596 42.24 5.65 -64.80
N THR A 597 42.59 5.17 -63.59
CA THR A 597 43.99 4.87 -63.25
C THR A 597 44.49 3.61 -63.94
N HIS A 598 43.63 2.59 -64.12
CA HIS A 598 43.96 1.41 -64.92
C HIS A 598 44.22 1.76 -66.39
N ASP A 599 43.35 2.55 -67.01
CA ASP A 599 43.51 3.00 -68.39
C ASP A 599 44.77 3.88 -68.55
N ALA A 600 45.05 4.80 -67.62
CA ALA A 600 46.28 5.60 -67.62
C ALA A 600 47.55 4.73 -67.46
N MET A 601 47.50 3.69 -66.62
CA MET A 601 48.62 2.75 -66.44
C MET A 601 48.84 1.89 -67.70
N LYS A 602 47.76 1.49 -68.38
CA LYS A 602 47.81 0.79 -69.66
C LYS A 602 48.40 1.66 -70.76
N GLU A 603 48.01 2.93 -70.87
CA GLU A 603 48.66 3.87 -71.79
C GLU A 603 50.14 4.08 -71.45
N LYS A 604 50.50 4.17 -70.17
CA LYS A 604 51.90 4.31 -69.74
C LYS A 604 52.74 3.12 -70.21
N LEU A 605 52.25 1.89 -70.00
CA LEU A 605 52.93 0.67 -70.46
C LEU A 605 53.05 0.63 -71.99
N GLN A 606 52.03 1.09 -72.73
CA GLN A 606 52.11 1.20 -74.19
C GLN A 606 53.16 2.24 -74.63
N ARG A 607 53.26 3.39 -73.96
CA ARG A 607 54.30 4.39 -74.22
C ARG A 607 55.70 3.84 -73.94
N GLU A 608 55.89 3.12 -72.83
CA GLU A 608 57.15 2.46 -72.47
C GLU A 608 57.55 1.41 -73.52
N GLN A 609 56.62 0.54 -73.96
CA GLN A 609 56.88 -0.44 -75.05
C GLN A 609 57.25 0.22 -76.38
N ILE A 610 56.64 1.35 -76.73
CA ILE A 610 57.00 2.11 -77.94
C ILE A 610 58.40 2.73 -77.77
N GLN A 611 58.71 3.27 -76.58
CA GLN A 611 60.01 3.86 -76.28
C GLN A 611 61.15 2.83 -76.34
N ASP A 612 60.94 1.62 -75.82
CA ASP A 612 61.96 0.56 -75.89
C ASP A 612 62.14 0.05 -77.33
N ARG A 613 61.07 -0.04 -78.13
CA ARG A 613 61.19 -0.30 -79.58
C ARG A 613 61.98 0.78 -80.30
N LEU A 614 61.76 2.06 -79.98
CA LEU A 614 62.54 3.18 -80.54
C LEU A 614 64.03 3.06 -80.17
N ARG A 615 64.34 2.79 -78.89
CA ARG A 615 65.72 2.53 -78.44
C ARG A 615 66.38 1.35 -79.15
N HIS A 616 65.63 0.26 -79.40
CA HIS A 616 66.13 -0.87 -80.19
C HIS A 616 66.44 -0.48 -81.63
N PHE A 617 65.60 0.32 -82.30
CA PHE A 617 65.88 0.82 -83.64
C PHE A 617 67.04 1.81 -83.67
N GLU A 618 67.18 2.69 -82.66
CA GLU A 618 68.33 3.60 -82.51
C GLU A 618 69.65 2.82 -82.34
N ALA A 619 69.67 1.81 -81.46
CA ALA A 619 70.84 0.95 -81.27
C ALA A 619 71.15 0.11 -82.52
N GLN A 620 70.14 -0.38 -83.23
CA GLN A 620 70.32 -1.09 -84.50
C GLN A 620 70.88 -0.18 -85.60
N ALA A 621 70.42 1.07 -85.69
CA ALA A 621 70.96 2.06 -86.61
C ALA A 621 72.44 2.37 -86.31
N GLN A 622 72.79 2.56 -85.03
CA GLN A 622 74.18 2.74 -84.61
C GLN A 622 75.07 1.54 -84.97
N LEU A 623 74.56 0.30 -84.81
CA LEU A 623 75.27 -0.91 -85.21
C LEU A 623 75.51 -0.98 -86.73
N VAL A 624 74.50 -0.63 -87.54
CA VAL A 624 74.63 -0.55 -89.00
C VAL A 624 75.67 0.49 -89.40
N ASP A 625 75.65 1.68 -88.78
CA ASP A 625 76.65 2.72 -88.99
C ASP A 625 78.07 2.26 -88.65
N THR A 626 78.25 1.47 -87.58
CA THR A 626 79.57 0.90 -87.23
C THR A 626 80.03 -0.14 -88.25
N LEU A 627 79.17 -1.10 -88.63
CA LEU A 627 79.49 -2.11 -89.63
C LEU A 627 79.79 -1.50 -91.00
N GLN A 628 79.12 -0.41 -91.36
CA GLN A 628 79.36 0.30 -92.62
C GLN A 628 80.71 1.04 -92.61
N LYS A 629 81.15 1.56 -91.46
CA LYS A 629 82.50 2.13 -91.27
C LYS A 629 83.59 1.05 -91.30
N GLU A 630 83.36 -0.09 -90.66
CA GLU A 630 84.28 -1.23 -90.70
C GLU A 630 84.42 -1.79 -92.12
N LEU A 631 83.31 -1.91 -92.86
CA LEU A 631 83.32 -2.31 -94.27
C LEU A 631 84.11 -1.33 -95.14
N GLN A 632 83.92 -0.01 -94.94
CA GLN A 632 84.70 1.00 -95.66
C GLN A 632 86.19 0.90 -95.31
N SER A 633 86.55 0.76 -94.03
CA SER A 633 87.94 0.58 -93.60
C SER A 633 88.58 -0.69 -94.17
N ALA A 634 87.81 -1.76 -94.34
CA ALA A 634 88.27 -2.99 -94.99
C ALA A 634 88.46 -2.80 -96.51
N GLN A 635 87.57 -2.06 -97.17
CA GLN A 635 87.72 -1.68 -98.58
C GLN A 635 88.98 -0.83 -98.80
N ASP A 636 89.18 0.22 -98.00
CA ASP A 636 90.36 1.08 -98.04
C ASP A 636 91.66 0.27 -97.83
N MET A 637 91.64 -0.73 -96.93
CA MET A 637 92.76 -1.65 -96.70
C MET A 637 93.00 -2.58 -97.89
N VAL A 638 91.95 -3.08 -98.55
CA VAL A 638 92.08 -3.90 -99.77
C VAL A 638 92.67 -3.08 -100.91
N ASP A 639 92.28 -1.81 -101.08
CA ASP A 639 92.86 -0.92 -102.09
C ASP A 639 94.34 -0.60 -101.79
N ALA A 640 94.70 -0.42 -100.51
CA ALA A 640 96.10 -0.29 -100.08
C ALA A 640 96.93 -1.56 -100.36
N LEU A 641 96.40 -2.76 -100.09
CA LEU A 641 97.06 -4.03 -100.41
C LEU A 641 97.13 -4.30 -101.92
N THR A 642 96.16 -3.81 -102.69
CA THR A 642 96.13 -3.93 -104.15
C THR A 642 97.17 -3.03 -104.81
N THR A 643 97.32 -1.79 -104.31
CA THR A 643 98.39 -0.87 -104.74
C THR A 643 99.77 -1.42 -104.35
N GLN A 644 99.97 -1.90 -103.11
CA GLN A 644 101.22 -2.58 -102.72
C GLN A 644 101.52 -3.82 -103.58
N ASN A 645 100.52 -4.61 -103.96
CA ASN A 645 100.71 -5.73 -104.90
C ASN A 645 101.15 -5.25 -106.30
N SER A 646 100.66 -4.11 -106.77
CA SER A 646 101.10 -3.52 -108.04
C SER A 646 102.55 -3.02 -107.97
N GLU A 647 102.97 -2.47 -106.83
CA GLU A 647 104.35 -2.04 -106.57
C GLU A 647 105.30 -3.24 -106.45
N LEU A 648 104.93 -4.29 -105.71
CA LEU A 648 105.69 -5.53 -105.59
C LEU A 648 105.85 -6.25 -106.93
N ARG A 649 104.80 -6.30 -107.77
CA ARG A 649 104.91 -6.81 -109.15
C ARG A 649 105.88 -5.97 -109.99
N THR A 650 105.88 -4.65 -109.80
CA THR A 650 106.81 -3.73 -110.48
C THR A 650 108.26 -3.89 -109.99
N MET A 651 108.46 -4.27 -108.72
CA MET A 651 109.79 -4.60 -108.17
C MET A 651 110.28 -6.00 -108.60
N LEU A 652 109.40 -7.00 -108.69
CA LEU A 652 109.73 -8.34 -109.21
C LEU A 652 110.23 -8.29 -110.66
N ILE A 653 109.63 -7.44 -111.50
CA ILE A 653 110.07 -7.18 -112.89
C ILE A 653 111.46 -6.49 -112.93
N LYS A 654 111.85 -5.75 -111.88
CA LYS A 654 113.19 -5.14 -111.76
C LYS A 654 114.25 -6.09 -111.17
N ALA A 655 113.86 -7.24 -110.63
CA ALA A 655 114.76 -8.21 -110.00
C ALA A 655 115.21 -9.35 -110.94
N THR A 656 114.85 -9.32 -112.24
CA THR A 656 115.05 -10.43 -113.19
C THR A 656 116.07 -10.13 -114.31
N GLU A 657 117.29 -9.73 -113.96
CA GLU A 657 118.48 -9.93 -114.83
C GLU A 657 119.66 -10.53 -114.03
N PRO A 658 120.52 -11.40 -114.61
CA PRO A 658 121.10 -12.50 -113.83
C PRO A 658 122.63 -12.51 -113.73
N LYS A 659 123.15 -13.09 -112.63
CA LYS A 659 124.32 -14.03 -112.66
C LYS A 659 124.55 -14.77 -111.32
N LYS A 660 124.31 -16.10 -111.38
CA LYS A 660 125.06 -17.25 -110.80
C LYS A 660 125.78 -17.03 -109.45
N SER A 661 125.59 -17.87 -108.42
CA SER A 661 125.80 -19.33 -108.47
C SER A 661 125.30 -20.06 -107.19
N ASP A 662 124.84 -21.30 -107.34
CA ASP A 662 125.10 -22.52 -106.52
C ASP A 662 125.29 -22.41 -104.98
N GLN A 663 124.77 -23.30 -104.12
CA GLN A 663 123.99 -24.55 -104.25
C GLN A 663 123.49 -24.98 -102.84
N GLN A 664 122.49 -25.88 -102.77
CA GLN A 664 122.15 -26.77 -101.63
C GLN A 664 121.68 -26.13 -100.29
N GLU A 665 120.37 -26.25 -99.97
CA GLU A 665 119.83 -26.58 -98.62
C GLU A 665 118.29 -26.82 -98.64
N GLU A 666 117.84 -27.73 -99.52
CA GLU A 666 116.40 -27.87 -99.87
C GLU A 666 115.56 -28.72 -98.87
N ASN A 667 116.08 -29.02 -97.67
CA ASN A 667 115.40 -29.85 -96.66
C ASN A 667 114.93 -29.09 -95.41
N SER A 668 115.46 -27.90 -95.07
CA SER A 668 115.03 -27.17 -93.86
C SER A 668 113.62 -26.59 -94.01
N HIS A 669 113.35 -25.92 -95.14
CA HIS A 669 112.07 -25.25 -95.39
C HIS A 669 110.84 -26.17 -95.39
N ARG A 670 111.01 -27.48 -95.56
CA ARG A 670 109.89 -28.41 -95.55
C ARG A 670 109.45 -28.77 -94.13
N GLU A 671 110.38 -28.74 -93.18
CA GLU A 671 110.15 -28.99 -91.76
C GLU A 671 109.54 -27.72 -91.11
N ASP A 672 110.10 -26.53 -91.40
CA ASP A 672 109.53 -25.23 -90.98
C ASP A 672 108.05 -25.05 -91.38
N VAL A 673 107.70 -25.49 -92.60
CA VAL A 673 106.31 -25.43 -93.09
C VAL A 673 105.41 -26.43 -92.35
N ILE A 674 105.90 -27.62 -92.03
CA ILE A 674 105.14 -28.61 -91.23
C ILE A 674 104.92 -28.09 -89.81
N ASP A 675 105.93 -27.48 -89.18
CA ASP A 675 105.79 -26.87 -87.86
C ASP A 675 104.81 -25.69 -87.87
N SER A 676 104.83 -24.85 -88.93
CA SER A 676 103.83 -23.78 -89.09
C SER A 676 102.40 -24.32 -89.26
N LEU A 677 102.24 -25.46 -89.95
CA LEU A 677 100.96 -26.12 -90.13
C LEU A 677 100.50 -26.81 -88.83
N GLN A 678 101.40 -27.40 -88.04
CA GLN A 678 101.08 -27.92 -86.71
C GLN A 678 100.71 -26.79 -85.73
N ALA A 679 101.37 -25.63 -85.81
CA ALA A 679 101.01 -24.44 -85.03
C ALA A 679 99.60 -23.93 -85.39
N THR A 680 99.25 -23.84 -86.68
CA THR A 680 97.89 -23.43 -87.10
C THR A 680 96.83 -24.49 -86.77
N ILE A 681 97.15 -25.79 -86.85
CA ILE A 681 96.22 -26.86 -86.44
C ILE A 681 95.98 -26.82 -84.93
N THR A 682 97.03 -26.70 -84.11
CA THR A 682 96.87 -26.58 -82.65
C THR A 682 96.15 -25.29 -82.25
N GLN A 683 96.35 -24.19 -82.98
CA GLN A 683 95.56 -22.97 -82.81
C GLN A 683 94.07 -23.20 -83.15
N LEU A 684 93.75 -23.78 -84.31
CA LEU A 684 92.36 -24.10 -84.69
C LEU A 684 91.70 -25.12 -83.74
N GLU A 685 92.46 -26.05 -83.18
CA GLU A 685 91.98 -26.94 -82.13
C GLU A 685 91.72 -26.19 -80.81
N SER A 686 92.55 -25.21 -80.46
CA SER A 686 92.32 -24.35 -79.30
C SER A 686 91.07 -23.47 -79.48
N GLU A 687 90.88 -22.85 -80.65
CA GLU A 687 89.70 -22.06 -81.01
C GLU A 687 88.43 -22.92 -81.04
N ARG A 688 88.51 -24.13 -81.60
CA ARG A 688 87.41 -25.12 -81.59
C ARG A 688 87.05 -25.55 -80.17
N ASN A 689 88.04 -25.78 -79.31
CA ASN A 689 87.80 -26.13 -77.90
C ASN A 689 87.20 -24.95 -77.13
N GLN A 690 87.66 -23.73 -77.38
CA GLN A 690 87.12 -22.50 -76.80
C GLN A 690 85.67 -22.26 -77.25
N MET A 691 85.34 -22.47 -78.53
CA MET A 691 83.97 -22.42 -79.04
C MET A 691 83.08 -23.52 -78.44
N PHE A 692 83.60 -24.74 -78.26
CA PHE A 692 82.88 -25.81 -77.58
C PHE A 692 82.60 -25.49 -76.11
N GLN A 693 83.55 -24.81 -75.44
CA GLN A 693 83.41 -24.37 -74.06
C GLN A 693 82.40 -23.22 -73.92
N ASN A 694 82.44 -22.23 -74.83
CA ASN A 694 81.43 -21.17 -74.94
C ASN A 694 80.01 -21.74 -75.17
N LEU A 695 79.87 -22.74 -76.05
CA LEU A 695 78.58 -23.42 -76.28
C LEU A 695 78.10 -24.20 -75.05
N LYS A 696 79.02 -24.83 -74.30
CA LYS A 696 78.70 -25.50 -73.03
C LYS A 696 78.26 -24.50 -71.96
N GLU A 697 78.90 -23.33 -71.89
CA GLU A 697 78.53 -22.24 -70.98
C GLU A 697 77.17 -21.62 -71.35
N GLN A 698 76.90 -21.35 -72.63
CA GLN A 698 75.57 -20.92 -73.08
C GLN A 698 74.48 -21.96 -72.77
N ARG A 699 74.77 -23.25 -72.94
CA ARG A 699 73.84 -24.33 -72.58
C ARG A 699 73.56 -24.34 -71.08
N ASN A 700 74.61 -24.27 -70.24
CA ASN A 700 74.45 -24.17 -68.78
C ASN A 700 73.63 -22.93 -68.39
N LEU A 701 73.82 -21.79 -69.06
CA LEU A 701 73.05 -20.57 -68.82
C LEU A 701 71.57 -20.75 -69.20
N SER A 702 71.31 -21.39 -70.33
CA SER A 702 69.96 -21.74 -70.80
C SER A 702 69.26 -22.71 -69.84
N ASP A 703 69.98 -23.72 -69.33
CA ASP A 703 69.44 -24.68 -68.37
C ASP A 703 69.15 -23.99 -67.02
N GLN A 704 70.01 -23.08 -66.55
CA GLN A 704 69.76 -22.26 -65.35
C GLN A 704 68.59 -21.29 -65.51
N LEU A 705 68.41 -20.68 -66.69
CA LEU A 705 67.24 -19.85 -66.98
C LEU A 705 65.97 -20.70 -67.09
N GLY A 706 66.06 -21.91 -67.64
CA GLY A 706 64.95 -22.88 -67.66
C GLY A 706 64.49 -23.26 -66.25
N ILE A 707 65.42 -23.53 -65.34
CA ILE A 707 65.12 -23.78 -63.91
C ILE A 707 64.42 -22.57 -63.28
N LYS A 708 64.97 -21.35 -63.44
CA LYS A 708 64.34 -20.13 -62.91
C LYS A 708 62.94 -19.85 -63.47
N ILE A 709 62.69 -20.21 -64.74
CA ILE A 709 61.35 -20.09 -65.34
C ILE A 709 60.41 -21.14 -64.74
N ALA A 710 60.88 -22.36 -64.46
CA ALA A 710 60.10 -23.39 -63.77
C ALA A 710 59.78 -22.98 -62.32
N ASP A 711 60.76 -22.46 -61.57
CA ASP A 711 60.57 -21.95 -60.20
C ASP A 711 59.51 -20.83 -60.17
N LEU A 712 59.59 -19.87 -61.09
CA LEU A 712 58.61 -18.78 -61.22
C LEU A 712 57.22 -19.27 -61.67
N GLN A 713 57.16 -20.34 -62.48
CA GLN A 713 55.88 -20.99 -62.81
C GLN A 713 55.30 -21.74 -61.60
N GLU A 714 56.13 -22.33 -60.75
CA GLU A 714 55.69 -23.01 -59.53
C GLU A 714 55.18 -22.00 -58.48
N GLU A 715 55.85 -20.85 -58.30
CA GLU A 715 55.31 -19.74 -57.49
C GLU A 715 53.96 -19.22 -58.03
N LEU A 716 53.82 -19.07 -59.35
CA LEU A 716 52.57 -18.60 -59.95
C LEU A 716 51.42 -19.61 -59.77
N VAL A 717 51.72 -20.91 -59.81
CA VAL A 717 50.74 -21.99 -59.57
C VAL A 717 50.38 -22.08 -58.09
N GLN A 718 51.35 -21.95 -57.17
CA GLN A 718 51.06 -21.90 -55.72
C GLN A 718 50.16 -20.70 -55.36
N ALA A 719 50.40 -19.53 -55.96
CA ALA A 719 49.54 -18.35 -55.78
C ALA A 719 48.13 -18.47 -56.39
N SER A 720 47.91 -19.42 -57.30
CA SER A 720 46.67 -19.55 -58.10
C SER A 720 45.79 -20.74 -57.72
N THR A 721 46.12 -21.50 -56.67
CA THR A 721 45.29 -22.63 -56.21
C THR A 721 44.30 -22.19 -55.12
N PRO A 722 42.97 -22.31 -55.35
CA PRO A 722 41.96 -21.99 -54.33
C PRO A 722 41.88 -23.12 -53.30
N SER A 723 42.86 -23.18 -52.39
CA SER A 723 42.85 -24.12 -51.28
C SER A 723 41.78 -23.73 -50.26
N SER A 724 40.60 -24.36 -50.39
CA SER A 724 39.45 -24.27 -49.48
C SER A 724 39.78 -24.73 -48.06
N SER A 725 40.48 -23.88 -47.29
CA SER A 725 40.65 -24.00 -45.84
C SER A 725 40.89 -22.61 -45.25
N GLU A 726 39.80 -21.88 -44.97
CA GLU A 726 39.83 -20.76 -44.03
C GLU A 726 40.25 -21.29 -42.65
N LYS A 727 41.55 -21.23 -42.37
CA LYS A 727 42.07 -21.39 -41.01
C LYS A 727 41.76 -20.11 -40.26
N ILE A 728 40.52 -20.04 -39.76
CA ILE A 728 40.02 -19.00 -38.85
C ILE A 728 41.12 -18.68 -37.84
N SER A 729 41.48 -17.40 -37.75
CA SER A 729 42.52 -16.95 -36.82
C SER A 729 42.15 -17.36 -35.41
N ARG A 730 43.13 -17.70 -34.57
CA ARG A 730 42.87 -18.11 -33.18
C ARG A 730 42.01 -17.07 -32.43
N ARG A 731 42.22 -15.78 -32.69
CA ARG A 731 41.40 -14.68 -32.15
C ARG A 731 39.96 -14.70 -32.67
N GLU A 732 39.75 -14.95 -33.95
CA GLU A 732 38.41 -15.04 -34.56
C GLU A 732 37.65 -16.25 -34.01
N TYR A 733 38.33 -17.39 -33.84
CA TYR A 733 37.75 -18.57 -33.18
C TYR A 733 37.40 -18.29 -31.71
N GLU A 734 38.26 -17.61 -30.97
CA GLU A 734 38.00 -17.22 -29.57
C GLU A 734 36.85 -16.20 -29.46
N GLN A 735 36.72 -15.25 -30.41
CA GLN A 735 35.59 -14.33 -30.51
C GLN A 735 34.27 -15.04 -30.87
N VAL A 736 34.29 -15.94 -31.86
CA VAL A 736 33.11 -16.74 -32.24
C VAL A 736 32.69 -17.68 -31.10
N LYS A 737 33.64 -18.29 -30.39
CA LYS A 737 33.36 -19.10 -29.19
C LYS A 737 32.71 -18.27 -28.09
N GLN A 738 33.22 -17.08 -27.79
CA GLN A 738 32.64 -16.19 -26.79
C GLN A 738 31.24 -15.71 -27.19
N ALA A 739 31.03 -15.37 -28.47
CA ALA A 739 29.71 -15.03 -29.00
C ALA A 739 28.73 -16.21 -28.89
N MET A 740 29.18 -17.44 -29.17
CA MET A 740 28.36 -18.64 -29.07
C MET A 740 28.03 -19.00 -27.61
N GLU A 741 28.97 -18.82 -26.67
CA GLU A 741 28.72 -18.94 -25.23
C GLU A 741 27.68 -17.91 -24.76
N MET A 742 27.81 -16.63 -25.18
CA MET A 742 26.82 -15.59 -24.85
C MET A 742 25.43 -15.87 -25.43
N ILE A 743 25.35 -16.41 -26.66
CA ILE A 743 24.08 -16.83 -27.28
C ILE A 743 23.48 -18.02 -26.53
N GLN A 744 24.29 -19.02 -26.17
CA GLN A 744 23.85 -20.18 -25.39
C GLN A 744 23.33 -19.79 -24.01
N ASP A 745 24.02 -18.89 -23.31
CA ASP A 745 23.61 -18.32 -22.03
C ASP A 745 22.28 -17.57 -22.16
N LYS A 746 22.15 -16.71 -23.18
CA LYS A 746 20.92 -15.96 -23.45
C LYS A 746 19.75 -16.90 -23.78
N TYR A 747 19.98 -17.91 -24.61
CA TYR A 747 18.96 -18.91 -24.94
C TYR A 747 18.55 -19.73 -23.72
N THR A 748 19.49 -20.12 -22.87
CA THR A 748 19.21 -20.91 -21.65
C THR A 748 18.49 -20.09 -20.59
N ARG A 749 18.75 -18.77 -20.50
CA ARG A 749 17.93 -17.85 -19.69
C ARG A 749 16.53 -17.73 -20.25
N VAL A 750 16.36 -17.36 -21.53
CA VAL A 750 15.05 -17.22 -22.18
C VAL A 750 14.21 -18.51 -22.09
N MET A 751 14.83 -19.69 -22.21
CA MET A 751 14.14 -20.97 -22.06
C MET A 751 13.71 -21.25 -20.60
N ARG A 752 14.50 -20.84 -19.61
CA ARG A 752 14.11 -20.90 -18.18
C ARG A 752 13.00 -19.91 -17.88
N ASP A 753 13.14 -18.66 -18.32
CA ASP A 753 12.15 -17.61 -18.14
C ASP A 753 10.82 -18.02 -18.80
N LYS A 754 10.87 -18.66 -19.99
CA LYS A 754 9.70 -19.23 -20.67
C LYS A 754 9.07 -20.39 -19.90
N ALA A 755 9.86 -21.27 -19.28
CA ALA A 755 9.34 -22.33 -18.43
C ALA A 755 8.65 -21.75 -17.19
N GLU A 756 9.30 -20.82 -16.48
CA GLU A 756 8.70 -20.13 -15.32
C GLU A 756 7.43 -19.34 -15.67
N LEU A 757 7.35 -18.77 -16.88
CA LEU A 757 6.14 -18.11 -17.38
C LEU A 757 5.05 -19.12 -17.76
N SER A 758 5.41 -20.31 -18.26
CA SER A 758 4.47 -21.41 -18.51
C SER A 758 3.87 -21.92 -17.19
N ASP A 759 4.71 -22.21 -16.20
CA ASP A 759 4.29 -22.64 -14.86
C ASP A 759 3.35 -21.61 -14.20
N LYS A 760 3.64 -20.31 -14.37
CA LYS A 760 2.78 -19.22 -13.90
C LYS A 760 1.47 -19.12 -14.68
N ALA A 761 1.48 -19.38 -15.99
CA ALA A 761 0.26 -19.41 -16.80
C ALA A 761 -0.65 -20.58 -16.38
N GLU A 762 -0.10 -21.78 -16.20
CA GLU A 762 -0.83 -22.96 -15.71
C GLU A 762 -1.42 -22.74 -14.30
N GLN A 763 -0.66 -22.08 -13.41
CA GLN A 763 -1.16 -21.67 -12.09
C GLN A 763 -2.31 -20.66 -12.18
N LEU A 764 -2.22 -19.68 -13.08
CA LEU A 764 -3.27 -18.69 -13.30
C LEU A 764 -4.52 -19.33 -13.93
N GLU A 765 -4.37 -20.25 -14.89
CA GLU A 765 -5.48 -21.02 -15.46
C GLU A 765 -6.20 -21.87 -14.41
N HIS A 766 -5.45 -22.52 -13.50
CA HIS A 766 -6.04 -23.24 -12.36
C HIS A 766 -6.82 -22.30 -11.43
N ILE A 767 -6.28 -21.11 -11.13
CA ILE A 767 -6.98 -20.11 -10.30
C ILE A 767 -8.25 -19.61 -11.01
N VAL A 768 -8.20 -19.36 -12.31
CA VAL A 768 -9.38 -18.96 -13.11
C VAL A 768 -10.45 -20.05 -13.10
N LEU A 769 -10.07 -21.32 -13.28
CA LEU A 769 -11.00 -22.46 -13.17
C LEU A 769 -11.64 -22.57 -11.79
N GLN A 770 -10.86 -22.35 -10.71
CA GLN A 770 -11.40 -22.33 -9.35
C GLN A 770 -12.37 -21.17 -9.14
N LEU A 771 -11.98 -19.94 -9.51
CA LEU A 771 -12.83 -18.75 -9.41
C LEU A 771 -14.10 -18.88 -10.25
N GLN A 772 -14.04 -19.55 -11.39
CA GLN A 772 -15.22 -19.85 -12.21
C GLN A 772 -16.17 -20.81 -11.46
N GLY A 773 -15.66 -21.90 -10.88
CA GLY A 773 -16.49 -22.81 -10.05
C GLY A 773 -17.06 -22.15 -8.79
N GLU A 774 -16.32 -21.24 -8.16
CA GLU A 774 -16.83 -20.41 -7.06
C GLU A 774 -17.92 -19.44 -7.55
N THR A 775 -17.77 -18.84 -8.74
CA THR A 775 -18.77 -17.96 -9.36
C THR A 775 -20.04 -18.71 -9.73
N ASP A 776 -19.93 -19.91 -10.31
CA ASP A 776 -21.07 -20.78 -10.62
C ASP A 776 -21.83 -21.15 -9.33
N THR A 777 -21.11 -21.50 -8.26
CA THR A 777 -21.70 -21.79 -6.94
C THR A 777 -22.41 -20.57 -6.35
N ILE A 778 -21.84 -19.37 -6.49
CA ILE A 778 -22.50 -18.11 -6.10
C ILE A 778 -23.77 -17.88 -6.93
N GLY A 779 -23.76 -18.20 -8.23
CA GLY A 779 -24.93 -18.16 -9.11
C GLY A 779 -26.05 -19.10 -8.66
N GLU A 780 -25.73 -20.31 -8.21
CA GLU A 780 -26.71 -21.22 -7.59
C GLU A 780 -27.29 -20.63 -6.30
N TYR A 781 -26.47 -20.04 -5.43
CA TYR A 781 -26.93 -19.38 -4.20
C TYR A 781 -27.85 -18.19 -4.48
N ILE A 782 -27.52 -17.35 -5.47
CA ILE A 782 -28.37 -16.23 -5.92
C ILE A 782 -29.71 -16.77 -6.42
N SER A 783 -29.70 -17.83 -7.23
CA SER A 783 -30.91 -18.49 -7.75
C SER A 783 -31.79 -19.06 -6.64
N LEU A 784 -31.20 -19.74 -5.66
CA LEU A 784 -31.88 -20.25 -4.47
C LEU A 784 -32.45 -19.13 -3.61
N TYR A 785 -31.71 -18.03 -3.43
CA TYR A 785 -32.17 -16.86 -2.68
C TYR A 785 -33.36 -16.17 -3.36
N HIS A 786 -33.32 -15.98 -4.68
CA HIS A 786 -34.46 -15.45 -5.43
C HIS A 786 -35.68 -16.37 -5.32
N HIS A 787 -35.50 -17.69 -5.43
CA HIS A 787 -36.60 -18.64 -5.27
C HIS A 787 -37.19 -18.62 -3.84
N GLN A 788 -36.34 -18.57 -2.81
CA GLN A 788 -36.77 -18.45 -1.41
C GLN A 788 -37.51 -17.13 -1.16
N ARG A 789 -37.04 -16.02 -1.73
CA ARG A 789 -37.66 -14.70 -1.58
C ARG A 789 -39.00 -14.61 -2.32
N ALA A 790 -39.12 -15.22 -3.50
CA ALA A 790 -40.39 -15.36 -4.21
C ALA A 790 -41.41 -16.20 -3.41
N LEU A 791 -40.98 -17.31 -2.79
CA LEU A 791 -41.86 -18.12 -1.92
C LEU A 791 -42.30 -17.37 -0.66
N LEU A 792 -41.43 -16.53 -0.07
CA LEU A 792 -41.79 -15.68 1.06
C LEU A 792 -42.80 -14.60 0.66
N GLN A 793 -42.56 -13.90 -0.45
CA GLN A 793 -43.50 -12.93 -1.02
C GLN A 793 -44.85 -13.58 -1.35
N GLN A 794 -44.88 -14.77 -1.93
CA GLN A 794 -46.11 -15.50 -2.20
C GLN A 794 -46.90 -15.83 -0.92
N ARG A 795 -46.21 -16.24 0.15
CA ARG A 795 -46.83 -16.49 1.46
C ARG A 795 -47.35 -15.20 2.11
N GLU A 796 -46.62 -14.10 1.96
CA GLU A 796 -47.02 -12.79 2.46
C GLU A 796 -48.25 -12.24 1.72
N ILE A 797 -48.29 -12.37 0.39
CA ILE A 797 -49.47 -12.06 -0.44
C ILE A 797 -50.67 -12.89 0.03
N GLN A 798 -50.55 -14.21 0.15
CA GLN A 798 -51.63 -15.09 0.65
C GLN A 798 -52.11 -14.70 2.06
N LYS A 799 -51.20 -14.32 2.95
CA LYS A 799 -51.54 -13.84 4.30
C LYS A 799 -52.30 -12.50 4.22
N ASN A 800 -51.87 -11.58 3.37
CA ASN A 800 -52.48 -10.27 3.21
C ASN A 800 -53.86 -10.37 2.52
N GLU A 801 -54.03 -11.26 1.54
CA GLU A 801 -55.33 -11.59 0.95
C GLU A 801 -56.30 -12.16 2.00
N TYR A 802 -55.82 -13.07 2.86
CA TYR A 802 -56.63 -13.62 3.96
C TYR A 802 -57.02 -12.55 5.00
N ILE A 803 -56.10 -11.66 5.37
CA ILE A 803 -56.39 -10.52 6.26
C ILE A 803 -57.39 -9.57 5.60
N ALA A 804 -57.25 -9.26 4.30
CA ALA A 804 -58.18 -8.43 3.56
C ALA A 804 -59.56 -9.09 3.39
N GLN A 805 -59.64 -10.42 3.40
CA GLN A 805 -60.92 -11.14 3.46
C GLN A 805 -61.55 -11.05 4.85
N LEU A 806 -60.81 -11.35 5.92
CA LEU A 806 -61.28 -11.17 7.30
C LEU A 806 -61.72 -9.73 7.62
N ALA A 807 -61.06 -8.72 7.04
CA ALA A 807 -61.43 -7.32 7.17
C ALA A 807 -62.80 -7.04 6.53
N ARG A 808 -63.02 -7.52 5.30
CA ARG A 808 -64.31 -7.41 4.59
C ARG A 808 -65.43 -8.17 5.31
N ASP A 809 -65.15 -9.36 5.83
CA ASP A 809 -66.12 -10.16 6.58
C ASP A 809 -66.51 -9.47 7.90
N ARG A 810 -65.55 -8.82 8.57
CA ARG A 810 -65.79 -8.00 9.77
C ARG A 810 -66.61 -6.76 9.46
N GLU A 811 -66.33 -6.06 8.36
CA GLU A 811 -67.09 -4.89 7.89
C GLU A 811 -68.55 -5.28 7.60
N GLN A 812 -68.76 -6.36 6.84
CA GLN A 812 -70.10 -6.91 6.58
C GLN A 812 -70.84 -7.32 7.87
N MET A 813 -70.16 -7.87 8.87
CA MET A 813 -70.78 -8.12 10.17
C MET A 813 -71.12 -6.84 10.94
N GLN A 814 -70.30 -5.79 10.84
CA GLN A 814 -70.60 -4.50 11.46
C GLN A 814 -71.82 -3.84 10.81
N ASP A 815 -71.94 -3.92 9.49
CA ASP A 815 -73.12 -3.43 8.76
C ASP A 815 -74.38 -4.20 9.17
N LYS A 816 -74.35 -5.54 9.17
CA LYS A 816 -75.49 -6.36 9.63
C LYS A 816 -75.86 -6.10 11.09
N LEU A 817 -74.89 -5.88 11.97
CA LEU A 817 -75.16 -5.48 13.36
C LEU A 817 -75.74 -4.06 13.46
N GLY A 818 -75.35 -3.14 12.58
CA GLY A 818 -75.94 -1.81 12.45
C GLY A 818 -77.40 -1.87 11.99
N GLU A 819 -77.69 -2.64 10.94
CA GLU A 819 -79.05 -2.90 10.47
C GLU A 819 -79.93 -3.53 11.57
N LEU A 820 -79.39 -4.52 12.29
CA LEU A 820 -80.05 -5.13 13.45
C LEU A 820 -80.36 -4.08 14.53
N GLN A 821 -79.41 -3.20 14.85
CA GLN A 821 -79.60 -2.15 15.85
C GLN A 821 -80.68 -1.14 15.44
N VAL A 822 -80.73 -0.75 14.16
CA VAL A 822 -81.77 0.13 13.60
C VAL A 822 -83.15 -0.55 13.68
N LEU A 823 -83.26 -1.81 13.25
CA LEU A 823 -84.51 -2.57 13.32
C LEU A 823 -84.97 -2.77 14.78
N VAL A 824 -84.07 -3.00 15.73
CA VAL A 824 -84.40 -3.11 17.16
C VAL A 824 -84.87 -1.77 17.73
N MET A 825 -84.22 -0.65 17.39
CA MET A 825 -84.70 0.69 17.75
C MET A 825 -86.10 0.97 17.19
N GLN A 826 -86.33 0.59 15.93
CA GLN A 826 -87.64 0.73 15.28
C GLN A 826 -88.70 -0.12 15.99
N LEU A 827 -88.41 -1.38 16.32
CA LEU A 827 -89.31 -2.27 17.05
C LEU A 827 -89.60 -1.78 18.49
N MET A 828 -88.64 -1.16 19.17
CA MET A 828 -88.87 -0.51 20.48
C MET A 828 -89.79 0.73 20.37
N GLY A 829 -89.68 1.48 19.28
CA GLY A 829 -90.60 2.57 18.94
C GLY A 829 -92.03 2.07 18.66
N GLU A 830 -92.15 1.05 17.80
CA GLU A 830 -93.42 0.40 17.44
C GLU A 830 -94.13 -0.23 18.64
N LYS A 831 -93.37 -0.78 19.61
CA LYS A 831 -93.89 -1.29 20.89
C LYS A 831 -94.14 -0.22 21.96
N LYS A 832 -93.87 1.07 21.69
CA LYS A 832 -94.00 2.23 22.62
C LYS A 832 -93.15 2.15 23.90
N ILE A 833 -92.08 1.36 23.92
CA ILE A 833 -91.23 1.14 25.11
C ILE A 833 -90.29 2.32 25.37
N LEU A 834 -89.98 3.13 24.36
CA LEU A 834 -89.17 4.35 24.51
C LEU A 834 -89.82 5.41 25.43
N HIS A 835 -91.15 5.41 25.58
CA HIS A 835 -91.86 6.41 26.39
C HIS A 835 -91.90 6.08 27.90
N SER A 836 -91.60 4.85 28.31
CA SER A 836 -91.45 4.50 29.74
C SER A 836 -90.06 4.86 30.25
N TYR A 837 -89.00 4.53 29.51
CA TYR A 837 -87.61 4.81 29.93
C TYR A 837 -87.33 6.30 30.21
N GLN A 838 -87.93 7.21 29.44
CA GLN A 838 -87.72 8.64 29.62
C GLN A 838 -88.55 9.24 30.79
N LYS A 839 -89.48 8.48 31.37
CA LYS A 839 -90.36 8.92 32.46
C LYS A 839 -89.92 8.44 33.84
N GLU A 840 -89.14 7.36 33.90
CA GLU A 840 -88.52 6.84 35.14
C GLU A 840 -87.35 7.73 35.64
N SER A 841 -86.76 8.56 34.77
CA SER A 841 -85.50 9.29 35.05
C SER A 841 -85.67 10.66 35.73
N GLN A 842 -86.89 11.02 36.17
CA GLN A 842 -87.18 12.28 36.87
C GLN A 842 -87.92 12.06 38.20
N ARG A 843 -87.17 11.67 39.24
CA ARG A 843 -87.57 11.78 40.66
C ARG A 843 -86.37 12.27 41.50
N PRO A 844 -86.57 13.17 42.48
CA PRO A 844 -85.49 13.67 43.30
C PRO A 844 -85.23 12.77 44.51
N ALA A 845 -83.96 12.44 44.76
CA ALA A 845 -83.49 11.93 46.04
C ALA A 845 -82.03 12.35 46.29
N SER A 846 -81.78 12.84 47.50
CA SER A 846 -80.47 13.05 48.10
C SER A 846 -80.08 11.82 48.97
N PRO A 847 -78.95 11.81 49.69
CA PRO A 847 -77.65 11.47 49.12
C PRO A 847 -76.98 10.31 49.87
N ASP A 848 -76.41 9.33 49.18
CA ASP A 848 -75.18 8.65 49.63
C ASP A 848 -74.61 7.69 48.58
N SER A 849 -73.31 7.40 48.74
CA SER A 849 -72.48 6.47 47.96
C SER A 849 -72.07 6.90 46.54
N PHE A 850 -70.76 6.97 46.33
CA PHE A 850 -70.11 7.39 45.09
C PHE A 850 -70.26 6.36 43.96
N MET A 851 -70.54 6.87 42.76
CA MET A 851 -70.51 6.09 41.52
C MET A 851 -69.06 5.74 41.12
N ILE A 852 -68.81 4.46 40.85
CA ILE A 852 -67.88 4.08 39.78
C ILE A 852 -68.62 4.35 38.46
N GLN A 853 -68.01 5.13 37.56
CA GLN A 853 -68.64 5.54 36.31
C GLN A 853 -67.70 5.26 35.12
N PRO A 854 -68.02 4.30 34.25
CA PRO A 854 -67.47 4.22 32.91
C PRO A 854 -68.37 5.02 31.96
N HIS A 855 -68.02 6.28 31.70
CA HIS A 855 -68.65 7.06 30.63
C HIS A 855 -68.03 6.68 29.29
N LEU A 856 -68.84 6.09 28.40
CA LEU A 856 -68.42 5.73 27.05
C LEU A 856 -69.32 6.43 26.04
N HIS A 857 -68.84 7.55 25.47
CA HIS A 857 -69.43 8.11 24.25
C HIS A 857 -68.42 8.88 23.37
N LYS A 858 -68.21 8.30 22.19
CA LYS A 858 -67.81 8.89 20.89
C LYS A 858 -66.56 9.79 20.81
N HIS A 859 -65.64 9.34 19.96
CA HIS A 859 -64.45 10.03 19.51
C HIS A 859 -64.71 11.43 18.93
N SER A 860 -63.82 12.36 19.26
CA SER A 860 -63.28 13.34 18.32
C SER A 860 -61.87 13.72 18.79
N HIS A 861 -60.84 13.37 18.01
CA HIS A 861 -59.45 13.73 18.32
C HIS A 861 -58.98 14.86 17.41
N ALA A 862 -59.01 16.08 17.94
CA ALA A 862 -58.26 17.21 17.42
C ALA A 862 -57.86 18.14 18.56
N HIS A 863 -56.55 18.31 18.77
CA HIS A 863 -55.81 19.44 19.37
C HIS A 863 -54.42 18.89 19.77
N ALA A 864 -53.31 19.40 19.25
CA ALA A 864 -52.73 20.71 19.53
C ALA A 864 -52.37 20.88 21.02
N HIS A 865 -51.06 20.84 21.33
CA HIS A 865 -50.54 21.20 22.64
C HIS A 865 -49.37 22.18 22.53
N SER A 866 -49.36 23.17 23.42
CA SER A 866 -48.17 23.94 23.77
C SER A 866 -48.24 24.37 25.23
N HIS A 867 -47.27 23.91 26.04
CA HIS A 867 -46.59 24.63 27.15
C HIS A 867 -47.45 25.32 28.26
N MET A 868 -47.29 25.07 29.57
CA MET A 868 -46.03 25.11 30.37
C MET A 868 -46.14 24.70 31.86
N ALA A 869 -45.01 24.23 32.41
CA ALA A 869 -44.43 24.45 33.76
C ALA A 869 -44.91 23.74 35.08
N ASN A 870 -43.93 23.02 35.67
CA ASN A 870 -43.64 22.73 37.11
C ASN A 870 -44.57 21.83 37.97
N GLY A 871 -44.06 20.81 38.69
CA GLY A 871 -42.69 20.22 38.65
C GLY A 871 -42.35 19.18 39.75
N HIS A 872 -41.25 18.41 39.53
CA HIS A 872 -40.41 17.63 40.47
C HIS A 872 -41.07 16.59 41.42
N LYS A 873 -40.61 15.33 41.55
CA LYS A 873 -39.23 14.81 41.51
C LYS A 873 -39.08 13.40 40.89
N HIS A 874 -38.11 13.27 39.98
CA HIS A 874 -37.09 12.21 39.87
C HIS A 874 -37.43 10.71 40.13
N CYS A 875 -37.52 9.94 39.03
CA CYS A 875 -36.72 8.72 38.87
C CYS A 875 -36.30 8.59 37.38
N LYS A 876 -35.32 7.75 37.06
CA LYS A 876 -34.73 7.62 35.71
C LYS A 876 -35.33 6.40 35.00
N ASP A 877 -35.67 6.53 33.71
CA ASP A 877 -35.81 5.39 32.79
C ASP A 877 -35.50 5.81 31.34
N GLU A 878 -35.23 4.80 30.49
CA GLU A 878 -34.57 4.92 29.19
C GLU A 878 -35.55 5.22 28.03
N GLU A 879 -35.14 6.06 27.08
CA GLU A 879 -35.93 6.39 25.88
C GLU A 879 -35.96 5.22 24.87
N TRP A 880 -37.17 4.83 24.46
CA TRP A 880 -37.40 4.01 23.26
C TRP A 880 -37.36 4.89 22.00
N PRO A 881 -36.74 4.44 20.90
CA PRO A 881 -36.64 5.22 19.67
C PRO A 881 -37.93 5.17 18.84
N ASP A 882 -38.35 6.34 18.36
CA ASP A 882 -39.46 6.53 17.42
C ASP A 882 -39.10 5.99 16.02
N TYR A 883 -40.08 5.42 15.32
CA TYR A 883 -39.91 4.76 14.03
C TYR A 883 -40.90 5.34 13.01
N THR A 884 -40.56 6.50 12.44
CA THR A 884 -41.32 7.12 11.35
C THR A 884 -40.44 7.38 10.12
N SER A 885 -41.01 7.12 8.94
CA SER A 885 -40.26 6.85 7.72
C SER A 885 -39.57 8.07 7.10
N SER A 886 -38.41 7.82 6.51
CA SER A 886 -37.83 8.65 5.44
C SER A 886 -36.97 7.75 4.56
N GLU A 887 -37.62 6.81 3.88
CA GLU A 887 -37.05 6.16 2.70
C GLU A 887 -37.23 7.13 1.52
N SER A 888 -36.11 7.51 0.91
CA SER A 888 -36.08 8.29 -0.31
C SER A 888 -35.78 7.35 -1.47
N ASP A 889 -36.80 7.01 -2.23
CA ASP A 889 -36.63 6.24 -3.46
C ASP A 889 -35.79 7.04 -4.47
N VAL A 890 -34.68 6.43 -4.88
CA VAL A 890 -33.96 6.76 -6.10
C VAL A 890 -33.80 5.45 -6.87
N GLU A 891 -34.83 5.11 -7.65
CA GLU A 891 -34.78 3.99 -8.57
C GLU A 891 -33.68 4.24 -9.60
N SER A 892 -32.76 3.27 -9.74
CA SER A 892 -31.74 3.28 -10.77
C SER A 892 -32.35 2.76 -12.06
N GLU A 893 -32.50 3.63 -13.06
CA GLU A 893 -32.75 3.19 -14.44
C GLU A 893 -31.63 2.24 -14.88
N VAL A 894 -32.00 1.04 -15.34
CA VAL A 894 -31.14 0.17 -16.15
C VAL A 894 -31.95 -0.27 -17.36
N GLU A 895 -31.61 0.29 -18.51
CA GLU A 895 -32.26 -0.02 -19.78
C GLU A 895 -32.04 -1.50 -20.17
N ALA A 896 -33.12 -2.18 -20.59
CA ALA A 896 -33.04 -3.47 -21.26
C ALA A 896 -33.41 -3.30 -22.75
N ILE A 897 -32.40 -3.25 -23.62
CA ILE A 897 -32.58 -3.07 -25.06
C ILE A 897 -32.92 -4.40 -25.75
N VAL A 898 -34.17 -4.46 -26.24
CA VAL A 898 -34.66 -5.11 -27.49
C VAL A 898 -34.50 -6.63 -27.67
N GLY A 899 -35.66 -7.29 -27.80
CA GLY A 899 -35.87 -8.52 -28.57
C GLY A 899 -36.83 -9.51 -27.89
N GLY A 900 -37.97 -9.91 -28.45
CA GLY A 900 -38.65 -9.52 -29.69
C GLY A 900 -40.12 -10.00 -29.64
N LYS A 901 -41.00 -9.40 -30.45
CA LYS A 901 -42.46 -9.65 -30.42
C LYS A 901 -42.82 -11.03 -30.98
N GLU A 902 -43.87 -11.66 -30.44
CA GLU A 902 -45.02 -12.10 -31.22
C GLU A 902 -46.33 -11.83 -30.45
N HIS A 903 -47.42 -11.63 -31.19
CA HIS A 903 -48.78 -11.33 -30.71
C HIS A 903 -49.56 -12.62 -30.45
N ASP A 904 -50.50 -12.62 -29.50
CA ASP A 904 -51.92 -12.70 -29.88
C ASP A 904 -52.88 -12.18 -28.80
N ALA A 905 -54.11 -11.84 -29.22
CA ALA A 905 -55.03 -10.95 -28.50
C ALA A 905 -56.23 -11.67 -27.83
N TYR A 906 -57.33 -10.93 -27.62
CA TYR A 906 -58.59 -11.25 -26.91
C TYR A 906 -58.51 -11.05 -25.37
N PHE A 907 -59.39 -10.28 -24.71
CA PHE A 907 -60.59 -9.55 -25.17
C PHE A 907 -60.90 -8.33 -24.28
N GLU A 908 -61.67 -7.36 -24.81
CA GLU A 908 -61.91 -6.05 -24.19
C GLU A 908 -63.04 -6.03 -23.13
N SER A 909 -62.98 -5.06 -22.22
CA SER A 909 -64.14 -4.53 -21.50
C SER A 909 -64.93 -3.54 -22.36
N PRO A 910 -66.18 -3.21 -22.02
CA PRO A 910 -66.49 -1.77 -21.95
C PRO A 910 -67.41 -1.35 -20.80
N ASP A 911 -67.54 -0.03 -20.69
CA ASP A 911 -68.10 0.77 -19.60
C ASP A 911 -69.49 1.38 -19.96
N SER A 912 -70.08 2.12 -19.01
CA SER A 912 -70.98 3.27 -19.19
C SER A 912 -72.52 3.11 -19.41
N THR A 913 -73.25 3.55 -18.36
CA THR A 913 -74.33 4.58 -18.31
C THR A 913 -75.69 4.49 -19.07
N ASP A 914 -76.76 4.70 -18.27
CA ASP A 914 -77.86 5.70 -18.43
C ASP A 914 -79.27 5.41 -19.02
N ASN A 915 -80.27 5.98 -18.31
CA ASN A 915 -81.68 6.33 -18.69
C ASN A 915 -82.68 5.16 -18.97
N THR A 916 -84.00 5.23 -18.73
CA THR A 916 -84.99 6.35 -18.67
C THR A 916 -86.24 6.05 -17.78
N GLU A 917 -86.74 7.11 -17.13
CA GLU A 917 -88.15 7.61 -17.00
C GLU A 917 -89.41 6.76 -16.62
N HIS A 918 -90.40 7.50 -16.10
CA HIS A 918 -91.73 7.11 -15.60
C HIS A 918 -92.79 6.82 -16.70
N GLU A 919 -93.83 6.02 -16.39
CA GLU A 919 -95.21 6.52 -16.32
C GLU A 919 -96.22 5.57 -15.61
N ASN A 920 -97.42 6.09 -15.27
CA ASN A 920 -98.46 5.47 -14.43
C ASN A 920 -99.54 4.72 -15.25
N ILE A 921 -100.45 3.97 -14.58
CA ILE A 921 -101.94 4.14 -14.67
C ILE A 921 -102.78 3.08 -13.86
N ILE A 922 -103.45 3.54 -12.79
CA ILE A 922 -104.90 3.41 -12.42
C ILE A 922 -105.61 2.03 -12.18
N GLN A 923 -106.13 1.86 -10.92
CA GLN A 923 -107.34 1.12 -10.42
C GLN A 923 -107.50 -0.41 -10.67
N ALA A 924 -108.09 -1.25 -9.79
CA ALA A 924 -109.27 -1.04 -8.94
C ALA A 924 -109.45 -2.07 -7.77
N THR A 925 -109.94 -1.59 -6.63
CA THR A 925 -110.88 -2.20 -5.63
C THR A 925 -110.96 -3.72 -5.38
N LYS A 926 -110.80 -4.11 -4.09
CA LYS A 926 -111.83 -4.87 -3.32
C LYS A 926 -111.62 -4.79 -1.79
N GLU A 927 -112.69 -5.01 -1.04
CA GLU A 927 -112.82 -4.64 0.39
C GLU A 927 -112.65 -5.83 1.36
N ALA A 928 -112.00 -5.56 2.51
CA ALA A 928 -112.31 -6.05 3.88
C ALA A 928 -112.34 -7.57 4.21
N PRO A 929 -112.30 -7.97 5.51
CA PRO A 929 -111.54 -7.40 6.63
C PRO A 929 -110.78 -8.46 7.47
N ALA A 930 -109.59 -8.14 7.97
CA ALA A 930 -109.00 -8.85 9.12
C ALA A 930 -108.06 -7.93 9.93
N THR A 931 -108.32 -7.83 11.23
CA THR A 931 -107.50 -7.09 12.21
C THR A 931 -106.37 -7.95 12.75
N HIS A 932 -105.25 -7.33 13.14
CA HIS A 932 -104.04 -7.91 13.78
C HIS A 932 -103.06 -8.69 12.90
N GLU A 933 -102.08 -8.00 12.27
CA GLU A 933 -100.78 -8.64 11.90
C GLU A 933 -99.58 -7.67 11.69
N VAL A 934 -99.72 -6.37 11.96
CA VAL A 934 -98.65 -5.37 11.66
C VAL A 934 -97.45 -5.41 12.63
N LYS A 935 -97.55 -6.14 13.76
CA LYS A 935 -96.52 -6.09 14.83
C LYS A 935 -95.30 -7.00 14.61
N ASP A 936 -95.37 -7.95 13.68
CA ASP A 936 -94.33 -8.97 13.52
C ASP A 936 -93.48 -8.80 12.25
N SER A 937 -93.75 -7.82 11.39
CA SER A 937 -92.92 -7.56 10.19
C SER A 937 -91.47 -7.18 10.57
N THR A 938 -91.31 -6.24 11.49
CA THR A 938 -90.01 -5.81 12.01
C THR A 938 -89.33 -6.93 12.81
N ALA A 939 -90.11 -7.73 13.54
CA ALA A 939 -89.61 -8.89 14.29
C ALA A 939 -89.08 -9.99 13.36
N ASN A 940 -89.79 -10.30 12.28
CA ASN A 940 -89.39 -11.30 11.28
C ASN A 940 -88.13 -10.85 10.50
N LYS A 941 -87.96 -9.55 10.23
CA LYS A 941 -86.71 -9.02 9.68
C LYS A 941 -85.52 -9.20 10.63
N ILE A 942 -85.71 -8.92 11.93
CA ILE A 942 -84.70 -9.15 12.96
C ILE A 942 -84.34 -10.65 13.06
N LEU A 943 -85.34 -11.53 13.05
CA LEU A 943 -85.12 -12.99 13.09
C LEU A 943 -84.37 -13.50 11.85
N ASN A 944 -84.70 -13.00 10.66
CA ASN A 944 -83.96 -13.34 9.43
C ASN A 944 -82.50 -12.85 9.50
N LEU A 945 -82.26 -11.60 9.94
CA LEU A 945 -80.89 -11.09 10.11
C LEU A 945 -80.08 -11.90 11.14
N LEU A 946 -80.70 -12.28 12.26
CA LEU A 946 -80.07 -13.14 13.26
C LEU A 946 -79.80 -14.55 12.71
N SER A 947 -80.66 -15.08 11.85
CA SER A 947 -80.41 -16.36 11.16
C SER A 947 -79.26 -16.25 10.17
N GLU A 948 -79.13 -15.14 9.42
CA GLU A 948 -78.00 -14.90 8.53
C GLU A 948 -76.68 -14.74 9.29
N ILE A 949 -76.68 -14.02 10.41
CA ILE A 949 -75.51 -13.88 11.28
C ILE A 949 -75.14 -15.25 11.89
N GLY A 950 -76.13 -16.05 12.29
CA GLY A 950 -75.94 -17.40 12.83
C GLY A 950 -75.63 -18.51 11.80
N HIS A 951 -75.71 -18.21 10.50
CA HIS A 951 -75.37 -19.15 9.41
C HIS A 951 -74.19 -18.68 8.55
N SER A 952 -73.63 -17.51 8.82
CA SER A 952 -72.36 -17.10 8.21
C SER A 952 -71.24 -18.01 8.74
N ASN A 953 -70.39 -18.54 7.85
CA ASN A 953 -69.35 -19.54 8.16
C ASN A 953 -68.17 -18.98 9.02
N LEU A 954 -68.39 -17.92 9.79
CA LEU A 954 -67.38 -17.10 10.48
C LEU A 954 -66.99 -17.63 11.87
N VAL A 955 -67.61 -18.71 12.34
CA VAL A 955 -67.34 -19.33 13.65
C VAL A 955 -66.68 -20.72 13.53
N ASP A 956 -66.65 -21.31 12.32
CA ASP A 956 -66.09 -22.64 12.13
C ASP A 956 -64.56 -22.63 11.99
N ARG A 957 -63.91 -23.07 13.08
CA ARG A 957 -62.57 -23.66 13.19
C ARG A 957 -61.51 -23.24 12.17
N SER A 958 -60.49 -22.55 12.68
CA SER A 958 -59.16 -22.36 12.08
C SER A 958 -58.50 -23.68 11.63
N GLY A 959 -58.70 -24.06 10.37
CA GLY A 959 -58.16 -25.26 9.74
C GLY A 959 -56.68 -25.19 9.32
N PHE A 960 -55.81 -24.54 10.12
CA PHE A 960 -54.38 -24.37 9.81
C PHE A 960 -53.42 -25.00 10.84
N ALA A 961 -53.95 -25.73 11.83
CA ALA A 961 -53.15 -26.41 12.85
C ALA A 961 -52.65 -27.81 12.44
N GLU A 962 -53.12 -28.37 11.32
CA GLU A 962 -52.75 -29.72 10.87
C GLU A 962 -51.99 -29.73 9.55
N ASN A 963 -50.83 -30.40 9.58
CA ASN A 963 -50.07 -30.92 8.44
C ASN A 963 -49.40 -29.92 7.48
N ASN A 964 -48.15 -29.53 7.81
CA ASN A 964 -47.03 -29.54 6.84
C ASN A 964 -45.63 -29.49 7.50
N PHE A 965 -45.36 -30.41 8.43
CA PHE A 965 -43.99 -30.72 8.84
C PHE A 965 -43.45 -31.88 8.00
N HIS A 966 -42.70 -31.56 6.93
CA HIS A 966 -41.86 -32.56 6.28
C HIS A 966 -40.70 -32.93 7.22
N PRO A 967 -40.44 -34.23 7.49
CA PRO A 967 -39.35 -34.63 8.37
C PRO A 967 -37.99 -34.33 7.72
N CYS A 968 -37.17 -33.57 8.43
CA CYS A 968 -35.77 -33.35 8.07
C CYS A 968 -35.03 -34.71 7.95
N LYS A 969 -34.33 -34.93 6.84
CA LYS A 969 -33.60 -36.19 6.55
C LYS A 969 -32.46 -36.52 7.54
N PHE A 970 -32.16 -35.63 8.50
CA PHE A 970 -31.02 -35.74 9.41
C PHE A 970 -31.38 -35.90 10.90
N CYS A 971 -32.66 -35.90 11.29
CA CYS A 971 -33.07 -35.95 12.69
C CYS A 971 -33.62 -37.34 13.09
N ARG A 972 -32.90 -38.09 13.94
CA ARG A 972 -33.34 -39.38 14.51
C ARG A 972 -33.79 -39.24 15.97
N GLY A 973 -35.08 -39.47 16.22
CA GLY A 973 -35.66 -39.65 17.57
C GLY A 973 -35.71 -38.38 18.43
N SER A 974 -36.54 -38.31 19.47
CA SER A 974 -37.64 -39.21 19.88
C SER A 974 -38.59 -38.43 20.78
N LEU A 975 -39.89 -38.45 20.48
CA LEU A 975 -40.93 -37.87 21.33
C LEU A 975 -41.12 -38.74 22.59
N GLN A 976 -41.11 -38.11 23.76
CA GLN A 976 -41.61 -38.73 24.98
C GLN A 976 -42.58 -37.74 25.64
N VAL A 977 -43.84 -38.17 25.74
CA VAL A 977 -44.96 -37.38 26.27
C VAL A 977 -44.97 -37.51 27.80
N LEU A 978 -45.11 -36.37 28.48
CA LEU A 978 -45.79 -36.20 29.75
C LEU A 978 -46.50 -34.84 29.74
#